data_AF-A0A9X5AT26-F1
#
_entry.id   AF-A0A9X5AT26-F1
#
_cell.length_a   1.000
_cell.length_b   1.000
_cell.length_c   1.000
_cell.angle_alpha   90.00
_cell.angle_beta   90.00
_cell.angle_gamma   90.00
#
_symmetry.space_group_name_H-M   'P 1'
#
loop_
_entity.id
_entity.type
_entity.pdbx_description
1 polymer ?
#
loop_
_entity_poly.entity_id
_entity_poly.type
_entity_poly.pdbx_seq_one_letter_code
_entity_poly.pdbx_strand_id
1 'polypeptide(L)'
;MAGDLNFPEYLSVLDDAAAALSVHAAPRPLRFVHRYGDRVLIGTDPVPLPAGTAQRALTEASAPGAALPADLDETERLGVEAFQLRLQPEFLSAKQQRPRDGQPWNMQGCTDVAQALPEAARAALAAEAAAPTSAYLEGSVAVGIVIVEGPTADLQFSAAERTKVVAEVQNGLSWLAAQNSAAGISFSYDIRTVRIATPPNPGAADLEAVWRDPAMAALGYTADWNGVVRYVEDNRTRFRTRWTYVGFFTKYPLFHFAYASIGGPRLVMDYANDGWGPDNIDRVFTHESGHVFGCPDEYAASGCTCGGSWGRFGRPNSNCENCAPGGGVACLMKANTFAMCNVTPAHLGWLRPFPPVRGNPVLIQGRFGTPGNFELLVPGAADGLLFSWRDNSRPEMFWALPLPFGLGAGAVDGVGMIQSNFGSPGNLEAVARVGDRLHFYWRDSGPAFRWNGPFPLFGGARGNPVLIQSRFGSKGNFELAVPAASGGGFLFAWRNNDVPAMPWSAPVRVGGGEIEALTLIQSRFGSPGNLELIARVGDRLHFYWRDSGPAFRWNGPFPLFGGARGNPVLIQSRFGSKGNFELAVPAASGGGFLFAWRNNDVPAMPWSAPMRVGRGEIEALTLIQSSFGTPGNLELIARVGDRLDFYWRDSGPAFRWNGPFPITTLP
;
A
#
# COMPACT_ATOMS: atom_id res chain seq x y z
N MET A 1 -7.24 -11.72 27.63
CA MET A 1 -7.34 -10.80 26.48
C MET A 1 -8.03 -9.54 26.97
N ALA A 2 -7.51 -8.36 26.65
CA ALA A 2 -8.13 -7.10 27.04
C ALA A 2 -9.09 -6.64 25.94
N GLY A 3 -10.37 -6.47 26.27
CA GLY A 3 -11.42 -6.13 25.31
C GLY A 3 -11.66 -7.23 24.27
N ASP A 4 -12.16 -6.84 23.10
CA ASP A 4 -12.51 -7.71 21.97
C ASP A 4 -11.39 -7.86 20.93
N LEU A 5 -10.15 -7.56 21.31
CA LEU A 5 -8.98 -7.68 20.45
C LEU A 5 -8.56 -9.14 20.27
N ASN A 6 -8.09 -9.48 19.07
CA ASN A 6 -7.63 -10.83 18.72
C ASN A 6 -6.14 -11.07 19.01
N PHE A 7 -5.49 -10.19 19.78
CA PHE A 7 -4.09 -10.30 20.22
C PHE A 7 -3.95 -9.97 21.71
N PRO A 8 -2.97 -10.55 22.41
CA PRO A 8 -2.74 -10.26 23.81
C PRO A 8 -2.12 -8.87 23.98
N GLU A 9 -2.40 -8.26 25.13
CA GLU A 9 -1.74 -7.04 25.58
C GLU A 9 -1.23 -7.22 27.01
N TYR A 10 -0.14 -6.53 27.32
CA TYR A 10 0.56 -6.61 28.58
C TYR A 10 0.72 -5.22 29.18
N LEU A 11 0.16 -5.03 30.38
CA LEU A 11 0.38 -3.85 31.20
C LEU A 11 1.71 -3.97 31.96
N SER A 12 2.52 -2.92 31.91
CA SER A 12 3.74 -2.75 32.68
C SER A 12 3.70 -1.45 33.46
N VAL A 13 3.82 -1.53 34.79
CA VAL A 13 3.96 -0.37 35.68
C VAL A 13 5.40 -0.32 36.19
N LEU A 14 6.13 0.71 35.83
CA LEU A 14 7.55 0.90 36.17
C LEU A 14 7.72 1.65 37.50
N ASP A 15 8.87 1.48 38.16
CA ASP A 15 9.30 2.40 39.23
C ASP A 15 10.03 3.62 38.63
N ASP A 16 10.29 4.66 39.43
CA ASP A 16 10.88 5.91 38.94
C ASP A 16 12.27 5.72 38.32
N ALA A 17 13.06 4.77 38.86
CA ALA A 17 14.38 4.45 38.34
C ALA A 17 14.31 3.77 36.97
N ALA A 18 13.40 2.80 36.80
CA ALA A 18 13.12 2.11 35.54
C ALA A 18 12.48 3.05 34.51
N ALA A 19 11.62 3.97 34.94
CA ALA A 19 11.03 5.00 34.09
C ALA A 19 12.10 5.95 33.55
N ALA A 20 13.02 6.45 34.40
CA ALA A 20 14.13 7.29 33.95
C ALA A 20 15.07 6.57 32.97
N LEU A 21 15.33 5.28 33.17
CA LEU A 21 16.14 4.45 32.28
C LEU A 21 15.45 4.17 30.94
N SER A 22 14.13 3.94 30.92
CA SER A 22 13.35 3.69 29.69
C SER A 22 13.28 4.92 28.77
N VAL A 23 13.38 6.12 29.35
CA VAL A 23 13.45 7.41 28.61
C VAL A 23 14.84 7.66 28.00
N HIS A 24 15.90 6.98 28.47
CA HIS A 24 17.30 7.28 28.09
C HIS A 24 18.11 6.11 27.51
N ALA A 25 17.67 4.85 27.57
CA ALA A 25 18.43 3.74 27.01
C ALA A 25 17.59 2.52 26.60
N ALA A 26 17.56 2.21 25.30
CA ALA A 26 17.76 0.85 24.78
C ALA A 26 18.15 0.91 23.28
N PRO A 27 19.15 0.13 22.82
CA PRO A 27 19.53 0.03 21.40
C PRO A 27 18.46 -0.66 20.52
N ARG A 28 17.31 -1.03 21.09
CA ARG A 28 16.09 -1.45 20.39
C ARG A 28 14.91 -0.65 20.95
N PRO A 29 14.01 -0.10 20.11
CA PRO A 29 12.85 0.62 20.61
C PRO A 29 11.96 -0.34 21.42
N LEU A 30 11.61 0.08 22.64
CA LEU A 30 10.58 -0.58 23.44
C LEU A 30 9.28 -0.64 22.65
N ARG A 31 8.72 -1.85 22.46
CA ARG A 31 7.47 -2.08 21.72
C ARG A 31 6.26 -1.90 22.63
N PHE A 32 5.98 -0.66 23.03
CA PHE A 32 4.70 -0.33 23.66
C PHE A 32 3.77 0.34 22.64
N VAL A 33 2.47 0.13 22.83
CA VAL A 33 1.40 0.77 22.06
C VAL A 33 0.85 1.98 22.81
N HIS A 34 0.69 1.90 24.13
CA HIS A 34 0.19 2.99 24.96
C HIS A 34 1.20 3.38 26.05
N ARG A 35 1.32 4.67 26.30
CA ARG A 35 2.07 5.27 27.39
C ARG A 35 1.21 6.28 28.14
N TYR A 36 0.96 6.01 29.40
CA TYR A 36 0.31 6.91 30.34
C TYR A 36 1.35 7.37 31.35
N GLY A 37 1.58 8.68 31.43
CA GLY A 37 2.67 9.24 32.23
C GLY A 37 4.04 8.65 31.89
N ASP A 38 4.91 8.55 32.89
CA ASP A 38 6.27 8.04 32.71
C ASP A 38 6.38 6.55 33.05
N ARG A 39 5.43 6.01 33.80
CA ARG A 39 5.55 4.67 34.41
C ARG A 39 4.62 3.62 33.82
N VAL A 40 3.52 3.99 33.18
CA VAL A 40 2.49 3.04 32.73
C VAL A 40 2.60 2.81 31.22
N LEU A 41 2.95 1.58 30.84
CA LEU A 41 3.11 1.14 29.45
C LEU A 41 2.20 -0.06 29.15
N ILE A 42 1.60 -0.08 27.97
CA ILE A 42 0.83 -1.24 27.47
C ILE A 42 1.34 -1.59 26.08
N GLY A 43 1.63 -2.87 25.82
CA GLY A 43 2.13 -3.33 24.53
C GLY A 43 1.73 -4.77 24.21
N THR A 44 2.06 -5.22 22.99
CA THR A 44 1.78 -6.59 22.51
C THR A 44 2.76 -7.64 23.04
N ASP A 45 3.89 -7.19 23.60
CA ASP A 45 4.90 -8.01 24.24
C ASP A 45 5.24 -7.38 25.61
N PRO A 46 5.67 -8.17 26.62
CA PRO A 46 6.21 -7.63 27.86
C PRO A 46 7.44 -6.74 27.60
N VAL A 47 7.56 -5.64 28.33
CA VAL A 47 8.71 -4.71 28.23
C VAL A 47 9.97 -5.40 28.78
N PRO A 48 11.03 -5.63 27.97
CA PRO A 48 12.27 -6.22 28.46
C PRO A 48 13.07 -5.18 29.28
N LEU A 49 13.35 -5.48 30.55
CA LEU A 49 14.13 -4.62 31.46
C LEU A 49 15.57 -5.15 31.66
N PRO A 50 16.58 -4.28 31.87
CA PRO A 50 17.93 -4.68 32.27
C PRO A 50 17.95 -5.50 33.57
N ALA A 51 18.90 -6.44 33.68
CA ALA A 51 19.07 -7.26 34.87
C ALA A 51 19.38 -6.39 36.11
N GLY A 52 18.64 -6.60 37.21
CA GLY A 52 18.79 -5.84 38.46
C GLY A 52 17.83 -4.66 38.62
N THR A 53 17.02 -4.35 37.61
CA THR A 53 15.92 -3.37 37.71
C THR A 53 14.74 -4.03 38.44
N ALA A 54 14.24 -3.42 39.51
CA ALA A 54 13.05 -3.90 40.21
C ALA A 54 11.79 -3.55 39.40
N GLN A 55 10.89 -4.52 39.24
CA GLN A 55 9.55 -4.26 38.72
C GLN A 55 8.57 -4.36 39.88
N ARG A 56 7.81 -3.30 40.14
CA ARG A 56 6.64 -3.39 41.00
C ARG A 56 5.51 -4.07 40.20
N ALA A 57 5.46 -5.38 40.37
CA ALA A 57 4.38 -6.31 40.04
C ALA A 57 3.77 -6.22 38.63
N LEU A 58 4.37 -6.95 37.68
CA LEU A 58 3.69 -7.47 36.47
C LEU A 58 2.43 -8.28 36.79
N THR A 59 2.32 -8.79 38.01
CA THR A 59 1.35 -9.81 38.43
C THR A 59 0.28 -9.28 39.37
N GLU A 60 0.50 -8.15 40.05
CA GLU A 60 -0.49 -7.58 40.97
C GLU A 60 -1.32 -6.49 40.26
N ALA A 61 -0.74 -5.50 39.57
CA ALA A 61 -1.52 -4.40 38.95
C ALA A 61 -2.40 -4.81 37.75
N SER A 62 -2.21 -6.00 37.18
CA SER A 62 -2.94 -6.52 36.01
C SER A 62 -4.11 -7.44 36.39
N ALA A 63 -4.28 -7.79 37.68
CA ALA A 63 -5.44 -8.55 38.14
C ALA A 63 -6.66 -7.62 38.33
N PRO A 64 -7.87 -8.00 37.87
CA PRO A 64 -9.08 -7.21 38.10
C PRO A 64 -9.28 -6.93 39.60
N GLY A 65 -9.34 -5.64 39.97
CA GLY A 65 -9.55 -5.22 41.36
C GLY A 65 -8.30 -5.18 42.24
N ALA A 66 -7.11 -5.34 41.67
CA ALA A 66 -5.87 -5.20 42.43
C ALA A 66 -5.58 -3.74 42.84
N ALA A 67 -5.02 -3.58 44.04
CA ALA A 67 -4.65 -2.27 44.57
C ALA A 67 -3.56 -1.61 43.71
N LEU A 68 -3.84 -0.40 43.23
CA LEU A 68 -2.88 0.41 42.48
C LEU A 68 -1.86 1.06 43.43
N PRO A 69 -0.62 1.29 42.98
CA PRO A 69 0.31 2.14 43.71
C PRO A 69 -0.34 3.51 43.97
N ALA A 70 -0.34 3.94 45.24
CA ALA A 70 -1.01 5.18 45.66
C ALA A 70 -0.36 6.46 45.10
N ASP A 71 0.84 6.32 44.53
CA ASP A 71 1.69 7.38 44.00
C ASP A 71 1.56 7.59 42.48
N LEU A 72 0.71 6.84 41.78
CA LEU A 72 0.44 7.08 40.37
C LEU A 72 -0.26 8.43 40.15
N ASP A 73 0.17 9.16 39.12
CA ASP A 73 -0.55 10.36 38.70
C ASP A 73 -1.94 10.01 38.12
N GLU A 74 -2.78 11.02 37.89
CA GLU A 74 -4.14 10.79 37.39
C GLU A 74 -4.18 10.11 36.01
N THR A 75 -3.27 10.46 35.10
CA THR A 75 -3.20 9.86 33.76
C THR A 75 -2.73 8.42 33.84
N GLU A 76 -1.70 8.14 34.64
CA GLU A 76 -1.18 6.80 34.92
C GLU A 76 -2.25 5.91 35.53
N ARG A 77 -2.94 6.40 36.56
CA ARG A 77 -4.03 5.68 37.24
C ARG A 77 -5.15 5.35 36.27
N LEU A 78 -5.64 6.32 35.49
CA LEU A 78 -6.70 6.10 34.49
C LEU A 78 -6.27 5.09 33.42
N GLY A 79 -5.01 5.10 32.99
CA GLY A 79 -4.47 4.12 32.04
C GLY A 79 -4.55 2.69 32.56
N VAL A 80 -4.23 2.47 33.84
CA VAL A 80 -4.31 1.16 34.48
C VAL A 80 -5.76 0.73 34.72
N GLU A 81 -6.59 1.61 35.29
CA GLU A 81 -8.02 1.31 35.55
C GLU A 81 -8.75 0.96 34.25
N ALA A 82 -8.46 1.68 33.17
CA ALA A 82 -8.97 1.39 31.84
C ALA A 82 -8.56 -0.01 31.34
N PHE A 83 -7.29 -0.39 31.53
CA PHE A 83 -6.81 -1.73 31.16
C PHE A 83 -7.48 -2.82 32.00
N GLN A 84 -7.60 -2.63 33.32
CA GLN A 84 -8.28 -3.56 34.21
C GLN A 84 -9.76 -3.72 33.85
N LEU A 85 -10.46 -2.64 33.50
CA LEU A 85 -11.85 -2.68 33.03
C LEU A 85 -11.99 -3.53 31.77
N ARG A 86 -11.05 -3.43 30.82
CA ARG A 86 -11.05 -4.24 29.59
C ARG A 86 -10.82 -5.73 29.84
N LEU A 87 -10.27 -6.12 30.98
CA LEU A 87 -10.10 -7.52 31.37
C LEU A 87 -11.37 -8.13 31.99
N GLN A 88 -12.37 -7.32 32.33
CA GLN A 88 -13.59 -7.79 32.98
C GLN A 88 -14.51 -8.53 31.99
N PRO A 89 -15.12 -9.67 32.39
CA PRO A 89 -16.09 -10.38 31.55
C PRO A 89 -17.26 -9.52 31.08
N GLU A 90 -17.70 -8.57 31.91
CA GLU A 90 -18.80 -7.65 31.62
C GLU A 90 -18.46 -6.73 30.45
N PHE A 91 -17.23 -6.23 30.39
CA PHE A 91 -16.75 -5.41 29.27
C PHE A 91 -16.75 -6.24 27.99
N LEU A 92 -16.23 -7.47 28.03
CA LEU A 92 -16.22 -8.36 26.87
C LEU A 92 -17.64 -8.72 26.38
N SER A 93 -18.55 -8.98 27.31
CA SER A 93 -19.97 -9.23 27.01
C SER A 93 -20.61 -8.02 26.32
N ALA A 94 -20.35 -6.80 26.82
CA ALA A 94 -20.82 -5.57 26.20
C ALA A 94 -20.28 -5.39 24.77
N LYS A 95 -19.02 -5.77 24.52
CA LYS A 95 -18.43 -5.78 23.17
C LYS A 95 -19.07 -6.80 22.22
N GLN A 96 -19.52 -7.94 22.73
CA GLN A 96 -20.23 -8.94 21.91
C GLN A 96 -21.67 -8.54 21.61
N GLN A 97 -22.27 -7.71 22.45
CA GLN A 97 -23.68 -7.30 22.36
C GLN A 97 -23.84 -5.83 21.97
N ARG A 98 -22.86 -5.28 21.26
CA ARG A 98 -22.83 -3.87 20.90
C ARG A 98 -24.07 -3.46 20.14
N PRO A 99 -24.67 -2.31 20.47
CA PRO A 99 -25.70 -1.73 19.65
C PRO A 99 -25.20 -1.55 18.21
N ARG A 100 -26.03 -1.96 17.24
CA ARG A 100 -25.84 -1.69 15.81
C ARG A 100 -24.53 -2.25 15.20
N ASP A 101 -23.98 -3.34 15.75
CA ASP A 101 -22.80 -3.99 15.19
C ASP A 101 -22.98 -4.33 13.69
N GLY A 102 -21.98 -4.01 12.87
CA GLY A 102 -22.00 -4.23 11.42
C GLY A 102 -22.93 -3.33 10.60
N GLN A 103 -23.71 -2.44 11.23
CA GLN A 103 -24.52 -1.47 10.50
C GLN A 103 -23.64 -0.36 9.87
N PRO A 104 -24.04 0.23 8.73
CA PRO A 104 -23.33 1.36 8.18
C PRO A 104 -23.55 2.60 9.07
N TRP A 105 -22.69 3.61 8.93
CA TRP A 105 -22.83 4.87 9.68
C TRP A 105 -24.00 5.76 9.18
N ASN A 106 -24.80 5.27 8.23
CA ASN A 106 -25.85 5.99 7.50
C ASN A 106 -27.20 6.02 8.24
N MET A 107 -27.32 6.82 9.29
CA MET A 107 -28.59 6.97 10.02
C MET A 107 -29.45 8.14 9.50
N GLN A 108 -30.75 7.89 9.27
CA GLN A 108 -31.75 8.95 9.04
C GLN A 108 -31.93 9.77 10.33
N GLY A 109 -31.76 11.10 10.24
CA GLY A 109 -31.80 12.02 11.38
C GLY A 109 -30.43 12.51 11.87
N CYS A 110 -29.34 11.91 11.38
CA CYS A 110 -27.95 12.28 11.69
C CYS A 110 -27.28 13.06 10.54
N THR A 111 -28.08 13.70 9.69
CA THR A 111 -27.60 14.42 8.51
C THR A 111 -27.17 15.82 8.90
N ASP A 112 -25.89 16.01 9.20
CA ASP A 112 -25.13 17.18 8.76
C ASP A 112 -23.65 16.84 8.83
N VAL A 113 -23.00 16.83 7.67
CA VAL A 113 -21.55 16.70 7.53
C VAL A 113 -20.89 17.79 8.37
N ALA A 114 -19.83 17.45 9.12
CA ALA A 114 -19.10 18.40 9.94
C ALA A 114 -18.80 19.70 9.18
N GLN A 115 -19.14 20.85 9.78
CA GLN A 115 -18.73 22.13 9.23
C GLN A 115 -17.21 22.13 9.12
N ALA A 116 -16.69 22.35 7.91
CA ALA A 116 -15.28 22.64 7.72
C ALA A 116 -14.88 23.78 8.67
N LEU A 117 -13.70 23.68 9.27
CA LEU A 117 -13.13 24.77 10.07
C LEU A 117 -13.33 26.10 9.34
N PRO A 118 -13.86 27.14 9.99
CA PRO A 118 -14.00 28.45 9.37
C PRO A 118 -12.69 28.86 8.70
N GLU A 119 -12.75 29.46 7.51
CA GLU A 119 -11.55 29.76 6.71
C GLU A 119 -10.52 30.58 7.49
N ALA A 120 -10.96 31.45 8.39
CA ALA A 120 -10.11 32.19 9.32
C ALA A 120 -9.37 31.29 10.33
N ALA A 121 -10.03 30.26 10.88
CA ALA A 121 -9.40 29.27 11.75
C ALA A 121 -8.41 28.41 10.98
N ARG A 122 -8.77 28.01 9.75
CA ARG A 122 -7.89 27.26 8.83
C ARG A 122 -6.65 28.06 8.42
N ALA A 123 -6.81 29.36 8.18
CA ALA A 123 -5.73 30.29 7.88
C ALA A 123 -4.83 30.57 9.11
N ALA A 124 -5.42 30.70 10.31
CA ALA A 124 -4.68 30.83 11.56
C ALA A 124 -3.86 29.56 11.86
N LEU A 125 -4.47 28.38 11.68
CA LEU A 125 -3.81 27.06 11.73
C LEU A 125 -2.62 26.97 10.77
N ALA A 126 -2.79 27.41 9.52
CA ALA A 126 -1.73 27.42 8.52
C ALA A 126 -0.64 28.47 8.80
N ALA A 127 -0.96 29.53 9.55
CA ALA A 127 -0.04 30.62 9.90
C ALA A 127 0.76 30.34 11.18
N GLU A 128 0.23 29.58 12.14
CA GLU A 128 0.91 29.25 13.41
C GLU A 128 1.56 27.85 13.44
N ALA A 129 1.07 26.87 12.67
CA ALA A 129 1.67 25.53 12.64
C ALA A 129 2.94 25.52 11.78
N ALA A 130 4.11 25.40 12.41
CA ALA A 130 5.39 25.27 11.71
C ALA A 130 5.47 24.02 10.78
N ALA A 131 4.59 23.02 11.00
CA ALA A 131 4.36 21.83 10.17
C ALA A 131 3.02 21.15 10.56
N PRO A 132 2.41 20.30 9.71
CA PRO A 132 1.16 19.59 10.03
C PRO A 132 1.28 18.70 11.29
N THR A 133 0.22 18.63 12.09
CA THR A 133 0.17 17.82 13.33
C THR A 133 -0.20 16.35 13.11
N SER A 134 -0.73 15.99 11.93
CA SER A 134 -1.17 14.63 11.60
C SER A 134 -1.23 14.37 10.08
N ALA A 135 -0.06 14.33 9.41
CA ALA A 135 -0.01 14.12 7.96
C ALA A 135 -0.20 12.65 7.51
N TYR A 136 0.17 11.70 8.37
CA TYR A 136 0.01 10.24 8.20
C TYR A 136 0.29 9.53 9.53
N LEU A 137 -0.15 8.29 9.67
CA LEU A 137 -0.08 7.55 10.93
C LEU A 137 1.14 6.62 10.99
N GLU A 138 2.32 7.14 11.30
CA GLU A 138 3.53 6.33 11.55
C GLU A 138 4.33 6.91 12.72
N GLY A 139 4.86 6.06 13.59
CA GLY A 139 5.63 6.46 14.77
C GLY A 139 4.78 6.91 15.95
N SER A 140 5.33 7.80 16.76
CA SER A 140 4.73 8.23 18.03
C SER A 140 3.67 9.34 17.85
N VAL A 141 2.57 9.23 18.58
CA VAL A 141 1.42 10.14 18.54
C VAL A 141 1.08 10.58 19.97
N ALA A 142 0.98 11.88 20.22
CA ALA A 142 0.39 12.40 21.45
C ALA A 142 -1.13 12.52 21.29
N VAL A 143 -1.90 12.04 22.25
CA VAL A 143 -3.36 12.12 22.26
C VAL A 143 -3.78 12.82 23.53
N GLY A 144 -4.24 14.07 23.39
CA GLY A 144 -4.95 14.75 24.47
C GLY A 144 -6.35 14.17 24.60
N ILE A 145 -6.77 13.77 25.80
CA ILE A 145 -8.16 13.39 26.07
C ILE A 145 -8.71 14.42 27.06
N VAL A 146 -9.57 15.31 26.57
CA VAL A 146 -10.19 16.37 27.38
C VAL A 146 -11.66 16.04 27.61
N ILE A 147 -12.00 15.65 28.84
CA ILE A 147 -13.37 15.35 29.28
C ILE A 147 -13.96 16.64 29.85
N VAL A 148 -14.95 17.20 29.15
CA VAL A 148 -15.58 18.48 29.49
C VAL A 148 -16.87 18.24 30.27
N GLU A 149 -16.91 18.75 31.50
CA GLU A 149 -18.04 18.66 32.41
C GLU A 149 -18.75 20.00 32.58
N GLY A 150 -20.08 19.97 32.56
CA GLY A 150 -20.89 21.15 32.77
C GLY A 150 -21.32 21.40 34.22
N PRO A 151 -22.11 22.47 34.44
CA PRO A 151 -22.57 22.87 35.76
C PRO A 151 -23.63 21.93 36.36
N THR A 152 -24.32 21.14 35.54
CA THR A 152 -25.43 20.26 35.94
C THR A 152 -25.02 18.79 35.95
N ALA A 153 -25.73 17.95 36.72
CA ALA A 153 -25.38 16.54 36.91
C ALA A 153 -25.46 15.71 35.62
N ASP A 154 -26.38 16.04 34.72
CA ASP A 154 -26.54 15.43 33.39
C ASP A 154 -25.36 15.74 32.45
N LEU A 155 -24.64 16.85 32.68
CA LEU A 155 -23.46 17.25 31.92
C LEU A 155 -22.15 16.83 32.58
N GLN A 156 -22.20 16.11 33.71
CA GLN A 156 -21.02 15.63 34.43
C GLN A 156 -20.75 14.16 34.11
N PHE A 157 -19.47 13.78 34.15
CA PHE A 157 -19.04 12.40 33.99
C PHE A 157 -18.74 11.81 35.36
N SER A 158 -19.42 10.73 35.71
CA SER A 158 -19.04 9.91 36.85
C SER A 158 -17.64 9.31 36.65
N ALA A 159 -16.98 8.91 37.75
CA ALA A 159 -15.67 8.26 37.68
C ALA A 159 -15.67 7.04 36.74
N ALA A 160 -16.73 6.21 36.80
CA ALA A 160 -16.90 5.05 35.94
C ALA A 160 -16.98 5.43 34.45
N GLU A 161 -17.68 6.51 34.10
CA GLU A 161 -17.77 7.00 32.72
C GLU A 161 -16.42 7.52 32.21
N ARG A 162 -15.63 8.19 33.07
CA ARG A 162 -14.27 8.65 32.71
C ARG A 162 -13.35 7.46 32.44
N THR A 163 -13.35 6.45 33.31
CA THR A 163 -12.59 5.21 33.11
C THR A 163 -13.06 4.47 31.86
N LYS A 164 -14.38 4.43 31.59
CA LYS A 164 -14.96 3.84 30.38
C LYS A 164 -14.47 4.55 29.12
N VAL A 165 -14.48 5.88 29.08
CA VAL A 165 -13.93 6.67 27.95
C VAL A 165 -12.48 6.24 27.66
N VAL A 166 -11.63 6.20 28.69
CA VAL A 166 -10.21 5.84 28.51
C VAL A 166 -10.05 4.38 28.07
N ALA A 167 -10.84 3.45 28.61
CA ALA A 167 -10.84 2.04 28.21
C ALA A 167 -11.23 1.83 26.75
N GLU A 168 -12.23 2.58 26.28
CA GLU A 168 -12.68 2.55 24.90
C GLU A 168 -11.64 3.14 23.95
N VAL A 169 -11.10 4.32 24.25
CA VAL A 169 -10.00 4.92 23.47
C VAL A 169 -8.78 4.00 23.43
N GLN A 170 -8.43 3.40 24.56
CA GLN A 170 -7.34 2.43 24.65
C GLN A 170 -7.59 1.26 23.68
N ASN A 171 -8.76 0.60 23.76
CA ASN A 171 -9.12 -0.55 22.92
C ASN A 171 -9.06 -0.24 21.41
N GLY A 172 -9.63 0.89 20.99
CA GLY A 172 -9.69 1.28 19.58
C GLY A 172 -8.30 1.62 19.01
N LEU A 173 -7.50 2.35 19.77
CA LEU A 173 -6.14 2.71 19.35
C LEU A 173 -5.18 1.51 19.40
N SER A 174 -5.39 0.53 20.29
CA SER A 174 -4.69 -0.76 20.24
C SER A 174 -4.95 -1.47 18.91
N TRP A 175 -6.22 -1.57 18.51
CA TRP A 175 -6.61 -2.17 17.24
C TRP A 175 -5.97 -1.45 16.06
N LEU A 176 -5.99 -0.10 16.06
CA LEU A 176 -5.42 0.70 14.98
C LEU A 176 -3.90 0.50 14.84
N ALA A 177 -3.16 0.51 15.94
CA ALA A 177 -1.72 0.27 15.93
C ALA A 177 -1.36 -1.13 15.42
N ALA A 178 -2.20 -2.13 15.72
CA ALA A 178 -1.98 -3.51 15.27
C ALA A 178 -2.16 -3.71 13.76
N GLN A 179 -2.86 -2.81 13.05
CA GLN A 179 -3.10 -2.95 11.60
C GLN A 179 -1.82 -2.84 10.77
N ASN A 180 -0.80 -2.14 11.27
CA ASN A 180 0.49 -2.06 10.60
C ASN A 180 1.64 -1.95 11.62
N SER A 181 2.07 -3.11 12.15
CA SER A 181 3.17 -3.16 13.13
C SER A 181 4.49 -2.55 12.63
N ALA A 182 4.71 -2.53 11.30
CA ALA A 182 5.88 -1.89 10.70
C ALA A 182 5.84 -0.36 10.76
N ALA A 183 4.67 0.25 10.97
CA ALA A 183 4.53 1.70 11.16
C ALA A 183 5.02 2.17 12.54
N GLY A 184 5.28 1.26 13.48
CA GLY A 184 5.83 1.58 14.80
C GLY A 184 4.95 2.54 15.59
N ILE A 185 3.62 2.36 15.51
CA ILE A 185 2.63 3.27 16.11
C ILE A 185 2.64 3.12 17.63
N SER A 186 2.75 4.25 18.33
CA SER A 186 2.64 4.32 19.80
C SER A 186 1.93 5.61 20.23
N PHE A 187 1.08 5.55 21.23
CA PHE A 187 0.29 6.66 21.75
C PHE A 187 0.75 7.08 23.14
N SER A 188 0.97 8.38 23.35
CA SER A 188 1.23 9.00 24.65
C SER A 188 0.08 9.92 25.02
N TYR A 189 -0.36 9.91 26.27
CA TYR A 189 -1.61 10.59 26.66
C TYR A 189 -1.39 11.77 27.61
N ASP A 190 -2.16 12.85 27.41
CA ASP A 190 -2.46 13.85 28.43
C ASP A 190 -3.98 13.81 28.67
N ILE A 191 -4.41 13.35 29.85
CA ILE A 191 -5.83 13.19 30.16
C ILE A 191 -6.24 14.29 31.14
N ARG A 192 -7.26 15.06 30.76
CA ARG A 192 -7.76 16.19 31.54
C ARG A 192 -9.26 16.09 31.72
N THR A 193 -9.73 16.13 32.97
CA THR A 193 -11.13 16.42 33.25
C THR A 193 -11.27 17.88 33.61
N VAL A 194 -12.11 18.61 32.87
CA VAL A 194 -12.26 20.05 33.02
C VAL A 194 -13.72 20.37 33.29
N ARG A 195 -13.99 21.04 34.41
CA ARG A 195 -15.33 21.49 34.76
C ARG A 195 -15.50 22.96 34.47
N ILE A 196 -16.53 23.30 33.70
CA ILE A 196 -16.87 24.67 33.32
C ILE A 196 -18.19 25.10 33.95
N ALA A 197 -18.35 26.40 34.18
CA ALA A 197 -19.58 26.97 34.72
C ALA A 197 -20.62 27.30 33.65
N THR A 198 -20.25 27.24 32.37
CA THR A 198 -21.10 27.66 31.24
C THR A 198 -22.25 26.67 31.04
N PRO A 199 -23.53 27.08 31.13
CA PRO A 199 -24.65 26.21 30.84
C PRO A 199 -24.72 25.86 29.34
N PRO A 200 -25.41 24.77 28.96
CA PRO A 200 -25.59 24.43 27.55
C PRO A 200 -26.46 25.49 26.87
N ASN A 201 -26.18 25.75 25.59
CA ASN A 201 -26.99 26.64 24.75
C ASN A 201 -27.30 25.97 23.41
N PRO A 202 -28.38 25.16 23.32
CA PRO A 202 -28.77 24.49 22.07
C PRO A 202 -29.11 25.42 20.91
N GLY A 203 -29.36 26.71 21.19
CA GLY A 203 -29.63 27.73 20.18
C GLY A 203 -28.39 28.47 19.68
N ALA A 204 -27.18 28.11 20.15
CA ALA A 204 -25.95 28.74 19.69
C ALA A 204 -25.63 28.36 18.24
N ALA A 205 -25.10 29.33 17.47
CA ALA A 205 -24.67 29.09 16.10
C ALA A 205 -23.46 28.14 16.01
N ASP A 206 -22.57 28.20 17.00
CA ASP A 206 -21.48 27.25 17.22
C ASP A 206 -21.70 26.59 18.58
N LEU A 207 -22.26 25.38 18.56
CA LEU A 207 -22.50 24.58 19.77
C LEU A 207 -21.21 24.16 20.47
N GLU A 208 -20.13 23.99 19.70
CA GLU A 208 -18.84 23.56 20.23
C GLU A 208 -18.16 24.67 21.00
N ALA A 209 -18.17 25.91 20.49
CA ALA A 209 -17.59 27.06 21.16
C ALA A 209 -18.16 27.29 22.57
N VAL A 210 -19.44 26.95 22.80
CA VAL A 210 -20.13 27.10 24.10
C VAL A 210 -19.38 26.38 25.23
N TRP A 211 -18.79 25.22 24.94
CA TRP A 211 -18.10 24.40 25.94
C TRP A 211 -16.60 24.28 25.69
N ARG A 212 -16.14 24.26 24.43
CA ARG A 212 -14.72 24.14 24.06
C ARG A 212 -13.93 25.33 24.56
N ASP A 213 -14.35 26.53 24.22
CA ASP A 213 -13.60 27.75 24.52
C ASP A 213 -13.42 27.96 26.03
N PRO A 214 -14.46 27.86 26.88
CA PRO A 214 -14.28 27.90 28.33
C PRO A 214 -13.51 26.70 28.89
N ALA A 215 -13.57 25.52 28.26
CA ALA A 215 -12.73 24.39 28.67
C ALA A 215 -11.24 24.64 28.38
N MET A 216 -10.92 25.19 27.21
CA MET A 216 -9.55 25.61 26.87
C MET A 216 -9.05 26.71 27.80
N ALA A 217 -9.89 27.69 28.13
CA ALA A 217 -9.58 28.73 29.12
C ALA A 217 -9.27 28.14 30.51
N ALA A 218 -10.07 27.17 30.96
CA ALA A 218 -9.86 26.48 32.22
C ALA A 218 -8.59 25.61 32.23
N LEU A 219 -8.14 25.15 31.05
CA LEU A 219 -6.83 24.50 30.86
C LEU A 219 -5.65 25.48 30.80
N GLY A 220 -5.90 26.79 30.83
CA GLY A 220 -4.88 27.84 30.77
C GLY A 220 -4.49 28.29 29.35
N TYR A 221 -5.25 27.89 28.33
CA TYR A 221 -5.07 28.32 26.95
C TYR A 221 -6.05 29.44 26.59
N THR A 222 -5.88 30.06 25.42
CA THR A 222 -6.86 31.05 24.92
C THR A 222 -8.21 30.37 24.65
N ALA A 223 -9.30 31.11 24.89
CA ALA A 223 -10.67 30.63 24.74
C ALA A 223 -11.11 30.66 23.26
N ASP A 224 -10.35 30.00 22.40
CA ASP A 224 -10.53 29.98 20.95
C ASP A 224 -9.78 28.79 20.32
N TRP A 225 -9.81 28.74 18.98
CA TRP A 225 -9.07 27.74 18.21
C TRP A 225 -7.55 27.81 18.38
N ASN A 226 -6.96 28.98 18.63
CA ASN A 226 -5.52 29.07 18.89
C ASN A 226 -5.17 28.30 20.18
N GLY A 227 -6.04 28.36 21.19
CA GLY A 227 -5.86 27.58 22.41
C GLY A 227 -5.77 26.08 22.15
N VAL A 228 -6.63 25.56 21.28
CA VAL A 228 -6.62 24.14 20.86
C VAL A 228 -5.31 23.79 20.15
N VAL A 229 -4.87 24.64 19.22
CA VAL A 229 -3.62 24.44 18.46
C VAL A 229 -2.42 24.44 19.40
N ARG A 230 -2.35 25.40 20.32
CA ARG A 230 -1.29 25.51 21.31
C ARG A 230 -1.25 24.30 22.23
N TYR A 231 -2.39 23.83 22.73
CA TYR A 231 -2.45 22.61 23.55
C TYR A 231 -1.90 21.39 22.80
N VAL A 232 -2.29 21.22 21.54
CA VAL A 232 -1.84 20.11 20.70
C VAL A 232 -0.34 20.19 20.43
N GLU A 233 0.20 21.38 20.15
CA GLU A 233 1.62 21.63 19.92
C GLU A 233 2.49 21.50 21.18
N ASP A 234 1.99 21.96 22.32
CA ASP A 234 2.65 21.81 23.62
C ASP A 234 2.74 20.33 23.99
N ASN A 235 1.69 19.55 23.74
CA ASN A 235 1.72 18.09 23.90
C ASN A 235 2.73 17.41 22.96
N ARG A 236 2.79 17.81 21.67
CA ARG A 236 3.80 17.30 20.74
C ARG A 236 5.21 17.50 21.27
N THR A 237 5.47 18.71 21.78
CA THR A 237 6.77 19.09 22.33
C THR A 237 7.07 18.34 23.63
N ARG A 238 6.11 18.29 24.55
CA ARG A 238 6.22 17.63 25.86
C ARG A 238 6.51 16.14 25.72
N PHE A 239 5.76 15.44 24.86
CA PHE A 239 5.92 14.00 24.66
C PHE A 239 6.96 13.62 23.60
N ARG A 240 7.52 14.61 22.89
CA ARG A 240 8.47 14.40 21.77
C ARG A 240 7.91 13.46 20.71
N THR A 241 6.62 13.60 20.42
CA THR A 241 5.91 12.76 19.47
C THR A 241 6.03 13.31 18.07
N ARG A 242 5.89 12.44 17.07
CA ARG A 242 5.86 12.87 15.67
C ARG A 242 4.56 13.58 15.33
N TRP A 243 3.45 13.04 15.83
CA TRP A 243 2.11 13.54 15.60
C TRP A 243 1.42 13.87 16.92
N THR A 244 0.34 14.63 16.83
CA THR A 244 -0.43 15.05 17.99
C THR A 244 -1.85 15.41 17.57
N TYR A 245 -2.83 15.12 18.43
CA TYR A 245 -4.18 15.63 18.31
C TYR A 245 -4.89 15.57 19.66
N VAL A 246 -6.05 16.22 19.75
CA VAL A 246 -6.91 16.18 20.94
C VAL A 246 -8.28 15.57 20.62
N GLY A 247 -8.74 14.67 21.47
CA GLY A 247 -10.12 14.19 21.52
C GLY A 247 -10.86 14.84 22.68
N PHE A 248 -11.94 15.56 22.37
CA PHE A 248 -12.85 16.10 23.39
C PHE A 248 -14.01 15.13 23.61
N PHE A 249 -14.28 14.82 24.89
CA PHE A 249 -15.46 14.08 25.31
C PHE A 249 -16.40 15.00 26.07
N THR A 250 -17.68 14.97 25.74
CA THR A 250 -18.67 15.86 26.35
C THR A 250 -20.05 15.19 26.44
N LYS A 251 -20.92 15.78 27.26
CA LYS A 251 -22.37 15.51 27.28
C LYS A 251 -23.18 16.75 26.88
N TYR A 252 -22.50 17.82 26.45
CA TYR A 252 -23.15 19.00 25.90
C TYR A 252 -23.81 18.68 24.56
N PRO A 253 -24.86 19.42 24.17
CA PRO A 253 -25.43 19.33 22.84
C PRO A 253 -24.36 19.52 21.76
N LEU A 254 -24.31 18.60 20.81
CA LEU A 254 -23.46 18.66 19.63
C LEU A 254 -24.32 18.72 18.38
N PHE A 255 -23.75 19.22 17.27
CA PHE A 255 -24.43 19.15 15.97
C PHE A 255 -24.43 17.70 15.41
N HIS A 256 -23.40 16.93 15.73
CA HIS A 256 -23.30 15.50 15.44
C HIS A 256 -22.61 14.79 16.62
N PHE A 257 -22.86 13.49 16.80
CA PHE A 257 -22.42 12.76 17.99
C PHE A 257 -20.92 12.51 18.03
N ALA A 258 -20.26 12.45 16.87
CA ALA A 258 -18.82 12.43 16.74
C ALA A 258 -18.41 13.11 15.43
N TYR A 259 -17.26 13.79 15.45
CA TYR A 259 -16.70 14.44 14.27
C TYR A 259 -15.25 14.88 14.49
N ALA A 260 -14.46 14.85 13.44
CA ALA A 260 -13.06 15.24 13.44
C ALA A 260 -12.72 16.29 12.37
N SER A 261 -11.66 17.05 12.65
CA SER A 261 -10.99 17.87 11.65
C SER A 261 -10.09 16.98 10.77
N ILE A 262 -10.34 16.94 9.47
CA ILE A 262 -9.50 16.16 8.55
C ILE A 262 -8.10 16.77 8.51
N GLY A 263 -7.08 15.97 8.87
CA GLY A 263 -5.71 16.47 9.03
C GLY A 263 -5.43 17.13 10.39
N GLY A 264 -6.31 16.94 11.37
CA GLY A 264 -6.18 17.49 12.71
C GLY A 264 -6.71 18.93 12.83
N PRO A 265 -6.63 19.54 14.04
CA PRO A 265 -5.93 19.04 15.23
C PRO A 265 -6.83 18.30 16.21
N ARG A 266 -8.14 18.13 15.94
CA ARG A 266 -9.07 17.59 16.93
C ARG A 266 -10.13 16.63 16.40
N LEU A 267 -10.65 15.84 17.32
CA LEU A 267 -11.93 15.15 17.22
C LEU A 267 -12.81 15.47 18.44
N VAL A 268 -14.13 15.34 18.30
CA VAL A 268 -15.12 15.55 19.36
C VAL A 268 -16.03 14.33 19.41
N MET A 269 -16.47 13.99 20.62
CA MET A 269 -17.30 12.84 20.88
C MET A 269 -18.30 13.09 22.01
N ASP A 270 -19.58 12.83 21.74
CA ASP A 270 -20.61 12.69 22.76
C ASP A 270 -20.49 11.33 23.45
N TYR A 271 -20.67 11.28 24.77
CA TYR A 271 -20.54 10.03 25.53
C TYR A 271 -21.58 8.97 25.13
N ALA A 272 -22.81 9.37 24.80
CA ALA A 272 -23.89 8.44 24.46
C ALA A 272 -23.83 7.96 23.00
N ASN A 273 -23.02 8.60 22.15
CA ASN A 273 -22.88 8.31 20.71
C ASN A 273 -24.25 8.13 20.01
N ASP A 274 -25.24 8.99 20.27
CA ASP A 274 -26.52 9.01 19.54
C ASP A 274 -27.16 7.62 19.29
N GLY A 275 -27.23 6.83 20.36
CA GLY A 275 -27.82 5.49 20.37
C GLY A 275 -26.91 4.35 19.92
N TRP A 276 -25.66 4.63 19.50
CA TRP A 276 -24.60 3.61 19.40
C TRP A 276 -24.09 3.20 20.78
N GLY A 277 -24.17 4.12 21.76
CA GLY A 277 -23.80 3.87 23.15
C GLY A 277 -22.29 3.92 23.43
N PRO A 278 -21.90 4.00 24.72
CA PRO A 278 -20.51 4.05 25.15
C PRO A 278 -19.66 2.84 24.74
N ASP A 279 -20.28 1.68 24.49
CA ASP A 279 -19.57 0.45 24.10
C ASP A 279 -19.04 0.47 22.65
N ASN A 280 -19.47 1.45 21.85
CA ASN A 280 -18.96 1.72 20.50
C ASN A 280 -17.95 2.89 20.46
N ILE A 281 -17.57 3.47 21.61
CA ILE A 281 -16.65 4.61 21.64
C ILE A 281 -15.33 4.26 20.96
N ASP A 282 -14.76 3.09 21.23
CA ASP A 282 -13.51 2.65 20.59
C ASP A 282 -13.55 2.68 19.05
N ARG A 283 -14.60 2.16 18.41
CA ARG A 283 -14.73 2.12 16.94
C ARG A 283 -14.95 3.50 16.37
N VAL A 284 -15.86 4.28 16.96
CA VAL A 284 -16.12 5.65 16.51
C VAL A 284 -14.88 6.52 16.73
N PHE A 285 -14.22 6.46 17.89
CA PHE A 285 -12.99 7.20 18.13
C PHE A 285 -11.86 6.79 17.16
N THR A 286 -11.78 5.50 16.81
CA THR A 286 -10.81 5.03 15.81
C THR A 286 -11.13 5.55 14.41
N HIS A 287 -12.42 5.57 14.04
CA HIS A 287 -12.91 6.15 12.79
C HIS A 287 -12.55 7.65 12.71
N GLU A 288 -12.87 8.41 13.74
CA GLU A 288 -12.53 9.84 13.84
C GLU A 288 -11.01 10.08 13.85
N SER A 289 -10.24 9.19 14.47
CA SER A 289 -8.78 9.23 14.39
C SER A 289 -8.30 9.00 12.94
N GLY A 290 -9.00 8.21 12.14
CA GLY A 290 -8.77 8.07 10.71
C GLY A 290 -8.87 9.40 9.96
N HIS A 291 -9.91 10.20 10.23
CA HIS A 291 -10.04 11.56 9.66
C HIS A 291 -8.91 12.49 10.08
N VAL A 292 -8.50 12.45 11.35
CA VAL A 292 -7.33 13.22 11.84
C VAL A 292 -6.10 12.94 10.97
N PHE A 293 -5.95 11.72 10.44
CA PHE A 293 -4.86 11.31 9.52
C PHE A 293 -5.24 11.30 8.03
N GLY A 294 -6.33 11.96 7.64
CA GLY A 294 -6.65 12.24 6.24
C GLY A 294 -7.52 11.20 5.54
N CYS A 295 -8.10 10.23 6.26
CA CYS A 295 -9.11 9.34 5.70
C CYS A 295 -10.42 10.09 5.44
N PRO A 296 -11.13 9.84 4.33
CA PRO A 296 -12.49 10.31 4.11
C PRO A 296 -13.52 9.32 4.66
N ASP A 297 -14.75 9.80 4.78
CA ASP A 297 -15.92 8.94 4.99
C ASP A 297 -16.26 8.14 3.73
N GLU A 298 -16.70 6.90 3.92
CA GLU A 298 -17.00 5.96 2.84
C GLU A 298 -18.48 5.55 2.79
N TYR A 299 -19.30 5.91 3.78
CA TYR A 299 -20.73 5.59 3.80
C TYR A 299 -21.56 6.58 2.98
N ALA A 300 -22.66 6.12 2.39
CA ALA A 300 -23.44 6.88 1.41
C ALA A 300 -23.92 8.25 1.92
N ALA A 301 -24.41 8.29 3.17
CA ALA A 301 -24.98 9.49 3.78
C ALA A 301 -23.96 10.63 4.01
N SER A 302 -22.65 10.32 4.03
CA SER A 302 -21.59 11.34 4.08
C SER A 302 -21.49 12.17 2.80
N GLY A 303 -22.14 11.74 1.71
CA GLY A 303 -21.94 12.33 0.39
C GLY A 303 -20.60 11.95 -0.25
N CYS A 304 -20.00 10.83 0.18
CA CYS A 304 -18.73 10.35 -0.38
C CYS A 304 -18.77 10.25 -1.91
N THR A 305 -17.58 10.37 -2.54
CA THR A 305 -17.38 10.16 -3.98
C THR A 305 -16.13 9.33 -4.23
N CYS A 306 -16.04 8.64 -5.37
CA CYS A 306 -14.87 7.84 -5.76
C CYS A 306 -13.69 8.70 -6.26
N GLY A 307 -13.72 10.00 -5.98
CA GLY A 307 -12.70 10.96 -6.34
C GLY A 307 -12.00 11.53 -5.10
N GLY A 308 -11.56 12.79 -5.23
CA GLY A 308 -10.81 13.48 -4.20
C GLY A 308 -9.34 13.06 -4.14
N SER A 309 -8.62 13.67 -3.21
CA SER A 309 -7.19 13.42 -2.95
C SER A 309 -7.00 13.34 -1.45
N TRP A 310 -6.94 12.12 -0.93
CA TRP A 310 -6.95 11.85 0.51
C TRP A 310 -5.64 11.22 0.98
N GLY A 311 -5.27 11.56 2.22
CA GLY A 311 -3.99 11.16 2.84
C GLY A 311 -2.74 11.69 2.12
N ARG A 312 -1.56 11.32 2.63
CA ARG A 312 -0.26 11.80 2.08
C ARG A 312 0.02 11.39 0.63
N PHE A 313 -0.67 10.36 0.13
CA PHE A 313 -0.49 9.84 -1.22
C PHE A 313 -1.53 10.36 -2.22
N GLY A 314 -2.45 11.24 -1.77
CA GLY A 314 -3.50 11.82 -2.62
C GLY A 314 -4.39 10.78 -3.28
N ARG A 315 -4.76 9.73 -2.54
CA ARG A 315 -5.53 8.61 -3.10
C ARG A 315 -7.02 8.94 -3.13
N PRO A 316 -7.73 8.59 -4.22
CA PRO A 316 -9.18 8.76 -4.26
C PRO A 316 -9.87 7.86 -3.24
N ASN A 317 -11.10 8.19 -2.87
CA ASN A 317 -11.92 7.37 -1.97
C ASN A 317 -12.62 6.23 -2.73
N SER A 318 -11.87 5.22 -3.15
CA SER A 318 -12.41 4.17 -4.03
C SER A 318 -13.30 3.13 -3.36
N ASN A 319 -13.45 3.16 -2.03
CA ASN A 319 -14.39 2.32 -1.29
C ASN A 319 -15.72 3.03 -0.98
N CYS A 320 -15.91 4.26 -1.45
CA CYS A 320 -17.13 5.02 -1.25
C CYS A 320 -18.40 4.27 -1.71
N GLU A 321 -19.37 4.16 -0.81
CA GLU A 321 -20.63 3.44 -1.01
C GLU A 321 -21.47 3.95 -2.18
N ASN A 322 -21.38 5.24 -2.51
CA ASN A 322 -22.17 5.86 -3.58
C ASN A 322 -21.74 5.46 -4.99
N CYS A 323 -20.54 4.89 -5.18
CA CYS A 323 -19.96 4.70 -6.51
C CYS A 323 -19.05 3.48 -6.64
N ALA A 324 -18.53 2.94 -5.54
CA ALA A 324 -17.74 1.72 -5.58
C ALA A 324 -18.61 0.56 -6.07
N PRO A 325 -18.07 -0.35 -6.91
CA PRO A 325 -18.80 -1.53 -7.35
C PRO A 325 -19.36 -2.32 -6.15
N GLY A 326 -20.66 -2.63 -6.18
CA GLY A 326 -21.35 -3.33 -5.08
C GLY A 326 -21.50 -2.50 -3.79
N GLY A 327 -21.28 -1.18 -3.84
CA GLY A 327 -21.32 -0.29 -2.68
C GLY A 327 -20.06 -0.33 -1.82
N GLY A 328 -18.96 -0.91 -2.32
CA GLY A 328 -17.72 -1.06 -1.55
C GLY A 328 -17.77 -2.19 -0.52
N VAL A 329 -16.68 -2.37 0.23
CA VAL A 329 -16.58 -3.38 1.30
C VAL A 329 -16.74 -2.72 2.67
N ALA A 330 -17.32 -3.43 3.62
CA ALA A 330 -17.42 -2.95 5.00
C ALA A 330 -16.03 -2.78 5.61
N CYS A 331 -15.76 -1.60 6.15
CA CYS A 331 -14.55 -1.28 6.89
C CYS A 331 -14.82 -0.11 7.85
N LEU A 332 -13.85 0.23 8.68
CA LEU A 332 -13.95 1.27 9.70
C LEU A 332 -14.52 2.60 9.16
N MET A 333 -14.08 3.05 7.97
CA MET A 333 -14.50 4.33 7.38
C MET A 333 -15.89 4.27 6.71
N LYS A 334 -16.49 3.08 6.57
CA LYS A 334 -17.80 2.85 5.93
C LYS A 334 -18.87 2.37 6.90
N ALA A 335 -18.50 1.53 7.85
CA ALA A 335 -19.43 0.84 8.73
C ALA A 335 -18.84 0.66 10.13
N ASN A 336 -19.71 0.36 11.09
CA ASN A 336 -19.32 0.08 12.46
C ASN A 336 -18.68 -1.31 12.57
N THR A 337 -17.46 -1.45 12.05
CA THR A 337 -16.71 -2.71 12.04
C THR A 337 -15.20 -2.46 12.14
N PHE A 338 -14.51 -3.33 12.89
CA PHE A 338 -13.06 -3.34 12.98
C PHE A 338 -12.45 -4.10 11.78
N ALA A 339 -12.49 -3.46 10.62
CA ALA A 339 -11.84 -3.93 9.39
C ALA A 339 -11.24 -2.77 8.60
N MET A 340 -10.19 -3.03 7.83
CA MET A 340 -9.60 -2.08 6.87
C MET A 340 -9.99 -2.49 5.45
N CYS A 341 -10.53 -1.56 4.65
CA CYS A 341 -10.64 -1.76 3.22
C CYS A 341 -9.27 -1.53 2.56
N ASN A 342 -9.12 -1.83 1.28
CA ASN A 342 -7.83 -1.70 0.60
C ASN A 342 -7.34 -0.26 0.47
N VAL A 343 -8.21 0.76 0.60
CA VAL A 343 -7.81 2.17 0.41
C VAL A 343 -7.47 2.89 1.71
N THR A 344 -8.10 2.53 2.84
CA THR A 344 -7.85 3.16 4.15
C THR A 344 -6.37 3.12 4.57
N PRO A 345 -5.61 2.00 4.45
CA PRO A 345 -4.19 1.98 4.73
C PRO A 345 -3.43 3.04 3.93
N ALA A 346 -3.75 3.23 2.65
CA ALA A 346 -3.09 4.22 1.82
C ALA A 346 -3.45 5.66 2.24
N HIS A 347 -4.67 5.92 2.70
CA HIS A 347 -5.05 7.21 3.27
C HIS A 347 -4.29 7.50 4.57
N LEU A 348 -4.14 6.50 5.45
CA LEU A 348 -3.31 6.58 6.66
C LEU A 348 -1.81 6.71 6.37
N GLY A 349 -1.39 6.58 5.11
CA GLY A 349 -0.01 6.69 4.67
C GLY A 349 0.76 5.37 4.62
N TRP A 350 0.10 4.23 4.77
CA TRP A 350 0.73 2.91 4.75
C TRP A 350 0.78 2.34 3.34
N LEU A 351 1.95 2.43 2.72
CA LEU A 351 2.31 1.66 1.53
C LEU A 351 3.66 0.99 1.76
N ARG A 352 3.82 -0.24 1.30
CA ARG A 352 5.08 -0.98 1.39
C ARG A 352 5.83 -0.92 0.06
N PRO A 353 7.15 -0.75 0.06
CA PRO A 353 7.95 -0.98 -1.15
C PRO A 353 7.73 -2.39 -1.67
N PHE A 354 7.76 -2.57 -3.00
CA PHE A 354 7.85 -3.90 -3.59
C PHE A 354 9.10 -4.62 -3.03
N PRO A 355 9.03 -5.93 -2.70
CA PRO A 355 10.17 -6.67 -2.17
C PRO A 355 11.41 -6.58 -3.08
N PRO A 356 12.64 -6.71 -2.53
CA PRO A 356 13.86 -6.69 -3.33
C PRO A 356 13.84 -7.70 -4.48
N VAL A 357 14.20 -7.24 -5.68
CA VAL A 357 14.20 -8.03 -6.93
C VAL A 357 15.58 -8.09 -7.60
N ARG A 358 15.73 -9.02 -8.54
CA ARG A 358 16.90 -9.13 -9.44
C ARG A 358 16.46 -9.45 -10.86
N GLY A 359 17.42 -9.64 -11.78
CA GLY A 359 17.14 -10.10 -13.15
C GLY A 359 16.27 -9.12 -13.94
N ASN A 360 15.50 -9.60 -14.92
CA ASN A 360 14.57 -8.76 -15.68
C ASN A 360 13.12 -8.90 -15.18
N PRO A 361 12.36 -7.81 -15.06
CA PRO A 361 10.91 -7.90 -14.89
C PRO A 361 10.25 -8.31 -16.22
N VAL A 362 9.04 -8.86 -16.13
CA VAL A 362 8.15 -9.09 -17.27
C VAL A 362 6.74 -8.62 -16.90
N LEU A 363 6.23 -7.69 -17.70
CA LEU A 363 4.88 -7.14 -17.60
C LEU A 363 4.07 -7.62 -18.80
N ILE A 364 2.85 -8.07 -18.56
CA ILE A 364 1.83 -8.22 -19.60
C ILE A 364 0.54 -7.53 -19.15
N GLN A 365 -0.28 -7.10 -20.10
CA GLN A 365 -1.69 -6.89 -19.81
C GLN A 365 -2.43 -8.19 -20.15
N GLY A 366 -2.92 -8.86 -19.10
CA GLY A 366 -3.67 -10.10 -19.23
C GLY A 366 -5.15 -9.85 -19.56
N ARG A 367 -5.86 -10.96 -19.80
CA ARG A 367 -7.32 -11.02 -20.01
C ARG A 367 -8.10 -11.25 -18.71
N PHE A 368 -7.45 -11.10 -17.55
CA PHE A 368 -8.10 -11.16 -16.24
C PHE A 368 -8.69 -9.80 -15.89
N GLY A 369 -9.95 -9.76 -15.47
CA GLY A 369 -10.66 -8.50 -15.24
C GLY A 369 -10.91 -7.70 -16.52
N THR A 370 -11.57 -6.54 -16.39
CA THR A 370 -11.89 -5.64 -17.50
C THR A 370 -11.43 -4.23 -17.12
N PRO A 371 -10.54 -3.57 -17.90
CA PRO A 371 -10.15 -3.87 -19.28
C PRO A 371 -9.01 -4.90 -19.44
N GLY A 372 -8.61 -5.56 -18.36
CA GLY A 372 -7.49 -6.51 -18.34
C GLY A 372 -6.41 -6.03 -17.38
N ASN A 373 -6.05 -6.87 -16.43
CA ASN A 373 -5.10 -6.58 -15.35
C ASN A 373 -3.67 -6.50 -15.89
N PHE A 374 -2.83 -5.74 -15.20
CA PHE A 374 -1.39 -5.88 -15.39
C PHE A 374 -0.90 -7.03 -14.53
N GLU A 375 -0.18 -7.95 -15.16
CA GLU A 375 0.41 -9.13 -14.51
C GLU A 375 1.94 -8.95 -14.57
N LEU A 376 2.58 -8.91 -13.40
CA LEU A 376 4.01 -8.67 -13.25
C LEU A 376 4.68 -9.93 -12.68
N LEU A 377 5.68 -10.41 -13.39
CA LEU A 377 6.57 -11.48 -12.94
C LEU A 377 8.01 -10.97 -12.88
N VAL A 378 8.69 -11.22 -11.77
CA VAL A 378 10.07 -10.76 -11.58
C VAL A 378 10.85 -11.73 -10.68
N PRO A 379 12.14 -11.97 -10.94
CA PRO A 379 13.00 -12.74 -10.03
C PRO A 379 13.12 -12.08 -8.65
N GLY A 380 12.92 -12.85 -7.59
CA GLY A 380 13.19 -12.39 -6.22
C GLY A 380 14.70 -12.23 -5.99
N ALA A 381 15.13 -11.24 -5.22
CA ALA A 381 16.57 -10.99 -4.99
C ALA A 381 17.29 -12.20 -4.38
N ALA A 382 16.61 -12.92 -3.47
CA ALA A 382 17.17 -14.07 -2.76
C ALA A 382 16.96 -15.40 -3.49
N ASP A 383 15.72 -15.70 -3.89
CA ASP A 383 15.33 -16.99 -4.46
C ASP A 383 14.01 -16.88 -5.24
N GLY A 384 13.78 -17.83 -6.15
CA GLY A 384 12.52 -18.00 -6.85
C GLY A 384 12.04 -16.79 -7.66
N LEU A 385 10.72 -16.72 -7.82
CA LEU A 385 10.01 -15.70 -8.58
C LEU A 385 8.94 -15.03 -7.71
N LEU A 386 8.71 -13.75 -7.95
CA LEU A 386 7.64 -12.96 -7.37
C LEU A 386 6.60 -12.66 -8.45
N PHE A 387 5.35 -13.04 -8.19
CA PHE A 387 4.22 -12.70 -9.04
C PHE A 387 3.34 -11.65 -8.33
N SER A 388 3.00 -10.56 -9.02
CA SER A 388 2.07 -9.54 -8.55
C SER A 388 1.17 -9.10 -9.70
N TRP A 389 0.03 -8.49 -9.38
CA TRP A 389 -0.87 -7.95 -10.38
C TRP A 389 -1.44 -6.62 -9.94
N ARG A 390 -1.94 -5.85 -10.90
CA ARG A 390 -2.70 -4.62 -10.67
C ARG A 390 -4.06 -4.76 -11.34
N ASP A 391 -5.12 -4.69 -10.54
CA ASP A 391 -6.49 -4.69 -11.05
C ASP A 391 -6.76 -3.35 -11.73
N ASN A 392 -6.87 -3.38 -13.05
CA ASN A 392 -7.04 -2.18 -13.86
C ASN A 392 -8.50 -1.72 -13.95
N SER A 393 -9.45 -2.49 -13.39
CA SER A 393 -10.84 -2.05 -13.23
C SER A 393 -11.01 -1.11 -12.04
N ARG A 394 -10.01 -1.06 -11.15
CA ARG A 394 -10.03 -0.32 -9.90
C ARG A 394 -9.35 1.04 -10.05
N PRO A 395 -9.98 2.14 -9.57
CA PRO A 395 -9.42 3.48 -9.71
C PRO A 395 -8.12 3.68 -8.90
N GLU A 396 -7.92 2.93 -7.82
CA GLU A 396 -6.72 3.02 -6.99
C GLU A 396 -5.45 2.49 -7.68
N MET A 397 -5.62 1.56 -8.63
CA MET A 397 -4.54 0.93 -9.39
C MET A 397 -3.37 0.46 -8.51
N PHE A 398 -3.67 -0.14 -7.35
CA PHE A 398 -2.64 -0.71 -6.46
C PHE A 398 -2.10 -2.03 -7.00
N TRP A 399 -0.81 -2.23 -6.77
CA TRP A 399 -0.20 -3.54 -6.94
C TRP A 399 -0.56 -4.43 -5.75
N ALA A 400 -1.06 -5.62 -6.05
CA ALA A 400 -1.32 -6.63 -5.06
C ALA A 400 -0.01 -7.11 -4.40
N LEU A 401 -0.11 -7.58 -3.15
CA LEU A 401 1.03 -8.13 -2.44
C LEU A 401 1.70 -9.24 -3.28
N PRO A 402 3.03 -9.19 -3.48
CA PRO A 402 3.68 -10.14 -4.37
C PRO A 402 3.74 -11.54 -3.76
N LEU A 403 3.33 -12.53 -4.53
CA LEU A 403 3.28 -13.93 -4.13
C LEU A 403 4.54 -14.66 -4.62
N PRO A 404 5.37 -15.22 -3.72
CA PRO A 404 6.53 -15.99 -4.12
C PRO A 404 6.14 -17.39 -4.62
N PHE A 405 6.87 -17.89 -5.62
CA PHE A 405 6.80 -19.29 -6.05
C PHE A 405 8.13 -19.74 -6.65
N GLY A 406 8.28 -21.06 -6.88
CA GLY A 406 9.53 -21.63 -7.39
C GLY A 406 10.70 -21.55 -6.38
N LEU A 407 10.39 -21.44 -5.08
CA LEU A 407 11.38 -21.43 -4.00
C LEU A 407 12.16 -22.76 -3.96
N GLY A 408 13.42 -22.70 -3.59
CA GLY A 408 14.36 -23.83 -3.55
C GLY A 408 14.95 -24.19 -4.92
N ALA A 409 14.51 -23.55 -6.02
CA ALA A 409 15.12 -23.73 -7.33
C ALA A 409 16.48 -23.03 -7.46
N GLY A 410 16.75 -22.03 -6.61
CA GLY A 410 17.95 -21.19 -6.65
C GLY A 410 17.66 -19.83 -7.27
N ALA A 411 18.69 -18.97 -7.28
CA ALA A 411 18.58 -17.61 -7.78
C ALA A 411 18.20 -17.60 -9.27
N VAL A 412 17.04 -17.03 -9.58
CA VAL A 412 16.59 -16.81 -10.96
C VAL A 412 17.27 -15.57 -11.52
N ASP A 413 17.93 -15.72 -12.67
CA ASP A 413 18.69 -14.64 -13.30
C ASP A 413 17.96 -13.96 -14.46
N GLY A 414 16.94 -14.62 -15.02
CA GLY A 414 16.14 -14.08 -16.11
C GLY A 414 14.84 -14.83 -16.29
N VAL A 415 13.81 -14.14 -16.74
CA VAL A 415 12.47 -14.71 -16.91
C VAL A 415 11.78 -14.17 -18.16
N GLY A 416 10.93 -15.00 -18.78
CA GLY A 416 9.98 -14.62 -19.81
C GLY A 416 8.58 -15.08 -19.40
N MET A 417 7.53 -14.35 -19.77
CA MET A 417 6.15 -14.70 -19.46
C MET A 417 5.21 -14.29 -20.59
N ILE A 418 4.18 -15.11 -20.82
CA ILE A 418 3.03 -14.80 -21.67
C ILE A 418 1.73 -15.18 -20.96
N GLN A 419 0.61 -14.71 -21.48
CA GLN A 419 -0.67 -15.38 -21.29
C GLN A 419 -1.00 -16.19 -22.54
N SER A 420 -1.11 -17.51 -22.40
CA SER A 420 -1.46 -18.40 -23.52
C SER A 420 -2.96 -18.47 -23.75
N ASN A 421 -3.38 -19.13 -24.82
CA ASN A 421 -4.78 -19.51 -25.07
C ASN A 421 -5.23 -20.81 -24.37
N PHE A 422 -4.40 -21.40 -23.49
CA PHE A 422 -4.78 -22.58 -22.72
C PHE A 422 -5.56 -22.17 -21.47
N GLY A 423 -6.68 -22.83 -21.18
CA GLY A 423 -7.58 -22.41 -20.10
C GLY A 423 -8.44 -21.20 -20.48
N SER A 424 -9.25 -20.71 -19.54
CA SER A 424 -10.13 -19.55 -19.74
C SER A 424 -10.05 -18.65 -18.50
N PRO A 425 -9.65 -17.36 -18.62
CA PRO A 425 -9.39 -16.63 -19.86
C PRO A 425 -8.01 -16.89 -20.50
N GLY A 426 -7.18 -17.75 -19.92
CA GLY A 426 -5.85 -18.10 -20.44
C GLY A 426 -4.82 -18.19 -19.32
N ASN A 427 -4.02 -19.25 -19.33
CA ASN A 427 -2.99 -19.52 -18.34
C ASN A 427 -1.84 -18.55 -18.50
N LEU A 428 -1.18 -18.22 -17.39
CA LEU A 428 0.15 -17.59 -17.47
C LEU A 428 1.20 -18.67 -17.67
N GLU A 429 2.09 -18.47 -18.63
CA GLU A 429 3.17 -19.41 -18.94
C GLU A 429 4.49 -18.67 -18.78
N ALA A 430 5.45 -19.26 -18.07
CA ALA A 430 6.73 -18.63 -17.79
C ALA A 430 7.91 -19.57 -18.05
N VAL A 431 9.02 -19.00 -18.49
CA VAL A 431 10.32 -19.67 -18.54
C VAL A 431 11.30 -18.89 -17.69
N ALA A 432 11.91 -19.55 -16.71
CA ALA A 432 12.90 -18.97 -15.82
C ALA A 432 14.27 -19.62 -16.06
N ARG A 433 15.33 -18.81 -16.00
CA ARG A 433 16.72 -19.28 -16.05
C ARG A 433 17.32 -19.30 -14.66
N VAL A 434 17.80 -20.47 -14.25
CA VAL A 434 18.61 -20.67 -13.03
C VAL A 434 19.97 -21.20 -13.47
N GLY A 435 21.03 -20.41 -13.27
CA GLY A 435 22.35 -20.73 -13.83
C GLY A 435 22.26 -20.83 -15.36
N ASP A 436 22.70 -21.95 -15.92
CA ASP A 436 22.62 -22.19 -17.37
C ASP A 436 21.38 -22.99 -17.82
N ARG A 437 20.49 -23.35 -16.88
CA ARG A 437 19.30 -24.20 -17.13
C ARG A 437 18.02 -23.39 -17.22
N LEU A 438 17.12 -23.84 -18.08
CA LEU A 438 15.77 -23.28 -18.23
C LEU A 438 14.72 -24.19 -17.59
N HIS A 439 13.79 -23.57 -16.87
CA HIS A 439 12.64 -24.21 -16.25
C HIS A 439 11.35 -23.56 -16.73
N PHE A 440 10.38 -24.40 -17.10
CA PHE A 440 9.04 -23.99 -17.48
C PHE A 440 8.10 -24.03 -16.28
N TYR A 441 7.24 -23.02 -16.19
CA TYR A 441 6.20 -22.88 -15.19
C TYR A 441 4.89 -22.45 -15.87
N TRP A 442 3.78 -22.79 -15.25
CA TRP A 442 2.49 -22.28 -15.70
C TRP A 442 1.52 -22.08 -14.53
N ARG A 443 0.70 -21.04 -14.60
CA ARG A 443 -0.38 -20.75 -13.65
C ARG A 443 -1.72 -21.04 -14.29
N ASP A 444 -2.58 -21.81 -13.63
CA ASP A 444 -3.95 -21.99 -14.10
C ASP A 444 -4.73 -20.65 -14.12
N SER A 445 -5.79 -20.62 -14.92
CA SER A 445 -6.64 -19.44 -15.12
C SER A 445 -7.62 -19.19 -13.96
N GLY A 446 -7.57 -19.98 -12.89
CA GLY A 446 -8.51 -19.94 -11.77
C GLY A 446 -9.48 -21.13 -11.74
N PRO A 447 -10.19 -21.32 -10.62
CA PRO A 447 -10.21 -20.44 -9.44
C PRO A 447 -9.01 -20.62 -8.51
N ALA A 448 -8.16 -21.64 -8.70
CA ALA A 448 -7.04 -21.92 -7.81
C ALA A 448 -5.84 -20.98 -8.03
N PHE A 449 -5.61 -20.52 -9.27
CA PHE A 449 -4.48 -19.65 -9.64
C PHE A 449 -3.12 -20.22 -9.21
N ARG A 450 -2.98 -21.56 -9.27
CA ARG A 450 -1.81 -22.29 -8.81
C ARG A 450 -0.71 -22.26 -9.87
N TRP A 451 0.49 -21.89 -9.45
CA TRP A 451 1.71 -22.10 -10.22
C TRP A 451 2.14 -23.58 -10.17
N ASN A 452 2.46 -24.12 -11.34
CA ASN A 452 2.94 -25.48 -11.56
C ASN A 452 4.36 -25.43 -12.15
N GLY A 453 5.16 -26.46 -11.85
CA GLY A 453 6.59 -26.52 -12.16
C GLY A 453 7.46 -26.53 -10.88
N PRO A 454 8.79 -26.43 -11.00
CA PRO A 454 9.57 -26.30 -12.24
C PRO A 454 9.55 -27.55 -13.11
N PHE A 455 9.31 -27.39 -14.41
CA PHE A 455 9.54 -28.45 -15.41
C PHE A 455 10.85 -28.17 -16.17
N PRO A 456 11.87 -29.04 -16.09
CA PRO A 456 13.13 -28.81 -16.81
C PRO A 456 12.92 -28.74 -18.33
N LEU A 457 13.60 -27.79 -18.99
CA LEU A 457 13.73 -27.73 -20.45
C LEU A 457 15.15 -28.17 -20.87
N PHE A 458 16.01 -27.23 -21.26
CA PHE A 458 17.38 -27.48 -21.68
C PHE A 458 18.37 -26.50 -21.03
N GLY A 459 19.66 -26.83 -21.10
CA GLY A 459 20.77 -26.04 -20.56
C GLY A 459 21.51 -25.20 -21.62
N GLY A 460 22.66 -24.64 -21.24
CA GLY A 460 23.48 -23.81 -22.15
C GLY A 460 22.92 -22.42 -22.42
N ALA A 461 22.07 -21.89 -21.54
CA ALA A 461 21.47 -20.57 -21.63
C ALA A 461 22.25 -19.51 -20.83
N ARG A 462 22.29 -18.27 -21.31
CA ARG A 462 22.69 -17.07 -20.54
C ARG A 462 21.68 -15.94 -20.78
N GLY A 463 21.81 -14.82 -20.06
CA GLY A 463 20.96 -13.64 -20.31
C GLY A 463 19.47 -13.88 -19.98
N ASN A 464 18.56 -13.19 -20.68
CA ASN A 464 17.12 -13.33 -20.46
C ASN A 464 16.48 -14.30 -21.49
N PRO A 465 15.64 -15.26 -21.05
CA PRO A 465 14.80 -16.03 -21.95
C PRO A 465 13.60 -15.20 -22.42
N VAL A 466 13.15 -15.40 -23.66
CA VAL A 466 11.95 -14.77 -24.22
C VAL A 466 11.03 -15.83 -24.79
N LEU A 467 9.81 -15.85 -24.26
CA LEU A 467 8.74 -16.77 -24.63
C LEU A 467 7.66 -15.97 -25.36
N ILE A 468 7.17 -16.47 -26.49
CA ILE A 468 5.96 -15.98 -27.16
C ILE A 468 5.05 -17.15 -27.53
N GLN A 469 3.74 -16.90 -27.65
CA GLN A 469 2.85 -17.80 -28.39
C GLN A 469 2.69 -17.25 -29.82
N SER A 470 3.15 -18.02 -30.79
CA SER A 470 3.05 -17.70 -32.21
C SER A 470 1.71 -18.13 -32.80
N ARG A 471 1.44 -17.66 -34.01
CA ARG A 471 0.33 -18.10 -34.87
C ARG A 471 0.69 -19.31 -35.75
N PHE A 472 1.81 -19.98 -35.48
CA PHE A 472 2.16 -21.22 -36.18
C PHE A 472 1.39 -22.40 -35.59
N GLY A 473 0.91 -23.30 -36.44
CA GLY A 473 0.02 -24.37 -36.02
C GLY A 473 -1.43 -23.91 -35.79
N SER A 474 -2.31 -24.84 -35.42
CA SER A 474 -3.74 -24.55 -35.20
C SER A 474 -4.01 -24.03 -33.79
N LYS A 475 -3.23 -24.46 -32.80
CA LYS A 475 -3.32 -24.03 -31.40
C LYS A 475 -2.34 -22.92 -31.03
N GLY A 476 -1.49 -22.50 -31.98
CA GLY A 476 -0.42 -21.54 -31.75
C GLY A 476 0.73 -22.13 -30.95
N ASN A 477 1.90 -22.29 -31.56
CA ASN A 477 3.09 -22.85 -30.92
C ASN A 477 3.71 -21.89 -29.90
N PHE A 478 4.45 -22.43 -28.93
CA PHE A 478 5.33 -21.59 -28.13
C PHE A 478 6.69 -21.49 -28.81
N GLU A 479 7.24 -20.29 -28.90
CA GLU A 479 8.58 -20.05 -29.41
C GLU A 479 9.44 -19.50 -28.26
N LEU A 480 10.62 -20.07 -28.07
CA LEU A 480 11.55 -19.74 -27.01
C LEU A 480 12.91 -19.36 -27.62
N ALA A 481 13.36 -18.15 -27.34
CA ALA A 481 14.71 -17.68 -27.67
C ALA A 481 15.47 -17.32 -26.38
N VAL A 482 16.73 -17.68 -26.31
CA VAL A 482 17.60 -17.33 -25.18
C VAL A 482 19.06 -17.20 -25.65
N PRO A 483 19.83 -16.20 -25.17
CA PRO A 483 21.25 -16.12 -25.50
C PRO A 483 22.00 -17.40 -25.10
N ALA A 484 22.96 -17.83 -25.92
CA ALA A 484 23.71 -19.05 -25.64
C ALA A 484 24.87 -18.80 -24.69
N ALA A 485 25.06 -19.67 -23.70
CA ALA A 485 26.12 -19.55 -22.70
C ALA A 485 27.54 -19.66 -23.30
N SER A 486 27.68 -20.44 -24.37
CA SER A 486 28.94 -20.65 -25.11
C SER A 486 28.66 -20.87 -26.60
N GLY A 487 29.70 -20.74 -27.43
CA GLY A 487 29.62 -20.96 -28.88
C GLY A 487 28.97 -19.83 -29.69
N GLY A 488 28.63 -18.71 -29.06
CA GLY A 488 28.05 -17.51 -29.69
C GLY A 488 26.60 -17.67 -30.18
N GLY A 489 25.96 -16.56 -30.53
CA GLY A 489 24.57 -16.53 -30.99
C GLY A 489 23.56 -16.80 -29.88
N PHE A 490 22.37 -17.27 -30.27
CA PHE A 490 21.27 -17.62 -29.37
C PHE A 490 20.73 -19.02 -29.65
N LEU A 491 20.13 -19.64 -28.64
CA LEU A 491 19.39 -20.88 -28.75
C LEU A 491 17.92 -20.57 -29.05
N PHE A 492 17.35 -21.32 -29.99
CA PHE A 492 15.96 -21.21 -30.39
C PHE A 492 15.30 -22.59 -30.34
N ALA A 493 14.17 -22.69 -29.65
CA ALA A 493 13.36 -23.90 -29.57
C ALA A 493 11.88 -23.54 -29.68
N TRP A 494 11.04 -24.51 -30.03
CA TRP A 494 9.60 -24.31 -30.10
C TRP A 494 8.85 -25.51 -29.53
N ARG A 495 7.67 -25.26 -28.98
CA ARG A 495 6.75 -26.31 -28.51
C ARG A 495 5.64 -26.48 -29.53
N ASN A 496 5.50 -27.67 -30.10
CA ASN A 496 4.39 -27.97 -30.99
C ASN A 496 3.13 -28.22 -30.18
N ASN A 497 2.25 -27.22 -30.14
CA ASN A 497 1.03 -27.27 -29.33
C ASN A 497 -0.11 -28.05 -29.99
N ASP A 498 -0.01 -28.38 -31.28
CA ASP A 498 -1.02 -29.17 -31.98
C ASP A 498 -0.95 -30.66 -31.61
N VAL A 499 0.21 -31.14 -31.16
CA VAL A 499 0.42 -32.52 -30.74
C VAL A 499 0.03 -32.70 -29.26
N PRO A 500 -0.75 -33.73 -28.88
CA PRO A 500 -1.20 -33.91 -27.49
C PRO A 500 -0.08 -33.95 -26.44
N ALA A 501 1.08 -34.51 -26.79
CA ALA A 501 2.26 -34.55 -25.91
C ALA A 501 2.96 -33.19 -25.74
N MET A 502 2.57 -32.17 -26.52
CA MET A 502 3.15 -30.82 -26.54
C MET A 502 4.69 -30.81 -26.52
N PRO A 503 5.37 -31.54 -27.43
CA PRO A 503 6.81 -31.70 -27.36
C PRO A 503 7.53 -30.39 -27.68
N TRP A 504 8.60 -30.13 -26.93
CA TRP A 504 9.61 -29.14 -27.30
C TRP A 504 10.57 -29.72 -28.34
N SER A 505 10.97 -28.90 -29.32
CA SER A 505 12.04 -29.24 -30.24
C SER A 505 13.40 -29.22 -29.55
N ALA A 506 14.38 -29.91 -30.15
CA ALA A 506 15.78 -29.70 -29.78
C ALA A 506 16.20 -28.26 -30.11
N PRO A 507 16.91 -27.56 -29.19
CA PRO A 507 17.30 -26.18 -29.43
C PRO A 507 18.28 -26.09 -30.60
N VAL A 508 18.01 -25.19 -31.54
CA VAL A 508 18.91 -24.84 -32.63
C VAL A 508 19.66 -23.55 -32.32
N ARG A 509 20.92 -23.48 -32.73
CA ARG A 509 21.74 -22.28 -32.56
C ARG A 509 21.59 -21.38 -33.78
N VAL A 510 21.40 -20.09 -33.54
CA VAL A 510 21.23 -19.07 -34.57
C VAL A 510 22.16 -17.89 -34.31
N GLY A 511 22.75 -17.35 -35.38
CA GLY A 511 23.64 -16.19 -35.32
C GLY A 511 25.04 -16.51 -34.80
N GLY A 512 25.75 -15.47 -34.37
CA GLY A 512 27.12 -15.55 -33.84
C GLY A 512 27.42 -14.35 -32.94
N GLY A 513 28.65 -14.24 -32.44
CA GLY A 513 29.03 -13.24 -31.44
C GLY A 513 28.48 -13.53 -30.05
N GLU A 514 28.99 -12.82 -29.04
CA GLU A 514 28.49 -12.97 -27.67
C GLU A 514 27.22 -12.15 -27.46
N ILE A 515 26.07 -12.78 -27.69
CA ILE A 515 24.77 -12.18 -27.37
C ILE A 515 24.58 -12.24 -25.85
N GLU A 516 24.33 -11.10 -25.23
CA GLU A 516 24.14 -10.98 -23.77
C GLU A 516 22.66 -10.92 -23.37
N ALA A 517 21.82 -10.36 -24.23
CA ALA A 517 20.38 -10.23 -24.02
C ALA A 517 19.64 -10.10 -25.36
N LEU A 518 18.36 -10.47 -25.38
CA LEU A 518 17.54 -10.40 -26.59
C LEU A 518 16.05 -10.13 -26.30
N THR A 519 15.29 -9.83 -27.35
CA THR A 519 13.82 -9.73 -27.36
C THR A 519 13.28 -10.36 -28.64
N LEU A 520 12.07 -10.92 -28.59
CA LEU A 520 11.43 -11.61 -29.71
C LEU A 520 9.96 -11.24 -29.76
N ILE A 521 9.44 -10.96 -30.96
CA ILE A 521 8.00 -10.84 -31.23
C ILE A 521 7.64 -11.64 -32.49
N GLN A 522 6.35 -11.94 -32.66
CA GLN A 522 5.83 -12.26 -33.99
C GLN A 522 5.16 -11.02 -34.57
N SER A 523 5.63 -10.56 -35.73
CA SER A 523 5.08 -9.38 -36.40
C SER A 523 3.93 -9.72 -37.34
N ARG A 524 3.27 -8.68 -37.85
CA ARG A 524 2.28 -8.77 -38.94
C ARG A 524 2.90 -8.90 -40.35
N PHE A 525 4.23 -8.93 -40.47
CA PHE A 525 4.89 -9.14 -41.76
C PHE A 525 4.93 -10.63 -42.12
N GLY A 526 4.74 -10.98 -43.38
CA GLY A 526 4.61 -12.38 -43.79
C GLY A 526 3.28 -13.01 -43.37
N SER A 527 3.10 -14.30 -43.69
CA SER A 527 1.89 -15.06 -43.35
C SER A 527 2.28 -16.46 -42.86
N PRO A 528 1.90 -16.86 -41.62
CA PRO A 528 1.03 -16.14 -40.69
C PRO A 528 1.71 -14.94 -40.01
N GLY A 529 3.04 -14.85 -40.02
CA GLY A 529 3.79 -13.73 -39.43
C GLY A 529 5.24 -14.11 -39.18
N ASN A 530 6.17 -13.22 -39.46
CA ASN A 530 7.60 -13.38 -39.25
C ASN A 530 7.93 -13.29 -37.76
N LEU A 531 9.02 -13.94 -37.35
CA LEU A 531 9.61 -13.69 -36.04
C LEU A 531 10.63 -12.57 -36.16
N GLU A 532 10.57 -11.58 -35.28
CA GLU A 532 11.47 -10.42 -35.26
C GLU A 532 12.23 -10.42 -33.94
N LEU A 533 13.55 -10.28 -34.01
CA LEU A 533 14.42 -10.36 -32.84
C LEU A 533 15.42 -9.20 -32.81
N ILE A 534 15.64 -8.65 -31.63
CA ILE A 534 16.75 -7.73 -31.38
C ILE A 534 17.67 -8.37 -30.35
N ALA A 535 18.96 -8.42 -30.64
CA ALA A 535 19.99 -8.96 -29.78
C ALA A 535 21.02 -7.89 -29.42
N ARG A 536 21.49 -7.90 -28.18
CA ARG A 536 22.56 -7.02 -27.69
C ARG A 536 23.89 -7.79 -27.67
N VAL A 537 24.90 -7.23 -28.34
CA VAL A 537 26.30 -7.69 -28.35
C VAL A 537 27.17 -6.52 -27.87
N GLY A 538 27.75 -6.62 -26.68
CA GLY A 538 28.36 -5.45 -26.02
C GLY A 538 27.36 -4.32 -25.86
N ASP A 539 27.69 -3.11 -26.31
CA ASP A 539 26.78 -1.96 -26.25
C ASP A 539 25.90 -1.78 -27.51
N ARG A 540 26.02 -2.67 -28.50
CA ARG A 540 25.34 -2.57 -29.80
C ARG A 540 24.13 -3.47 -29.91
N LEU A 541 23.09 -2.98 -30.59
CA LEU A 541 21.90 -3.74 -30.94
C LEU A 541 21.95 -4.22 -32.40
N HIS A 542 21.54 -5.47 -32.62
CA HIS A 542 21.44 -6.10 -33.92
C HIS A 542 20.03 -6.64 -34.13
N PHE A 543 19.45 -6.36 -35.29
CA PHE A 543 18.15 -6.85 -35.73
C PHE A 543 18.29 -8.14 -36.54
N TYR A 544 17.41 -9.08 -36.25
CA TYR A 544 17.25 -10.35 -36.93
C TYR A 544 15.78 -10.58 -37.24
N TRP A 545 15.50 -11.35 -38.28
CA TRP A 545 14.13 -11.80 -38.54
C TRP A 545 14.11 -13.18 -39.20
N ARG A 546 13.08 -13.97 -38.88
CA ARG A 546 12.81 -15.28 -39.48
C ARG A 546 11.58 -15.19 -40.37
N ASP A 547 11.68 -15.66 -41.61
CA ASP A 547 10.50 -15.78 -42.46
C ASP A 547 9.47 -16.75 -41.87
N SER A 548 8.21 -16.56 -42.28
CA SER A 548 7.06 -17.34 -41.81
C SER A 548 6.94 -18.72 -42.46
N GLY A 549 7.93 -19.13 -43.26
CA GLY A 549 7.95 -20.41 -43.97
C GLY A 549 7.72 -20.27 -45.49
N PRO A 550 7.96 -21.35 -46.25
CA PRO A 550 8.33 -22.67 -45.76
C PRO A 550 9.82 -22.83 -45.40
N ALA A 551 10.68 -21.85 -45.73
CA ALA A 551 12.12 -21.95 -45.49
C ALA A 551 12.52 -21.72 -44.01
N PHE A 552 11.75 -20.91 -43.28
CA PHE A 552 12.00 -20.52 -41.89
C PHE A 552 13.43 -19.98 -41.69
N ARG A 553 13.94 -19.26 -42.69
CA ARG A 553 15.30 -18.74 -42.72
C ARG A 553 15.42 -17.54 -41.79
N TRP A 554 16.43 -17.59 -40.92
CA TRP A 554 16.87 -16.43 -40.16
C TRP A 554 17.74 -15.52 -41.03
N ASN A 555 17.48 -14.21 -40.94
CA ASN A 555 18.17 -13.14 -41.64
C ASN A 555 18.79 -12.19 -40.60
N GLY A 556 19.92 -11.56 -40.95
CA GLY A 556 20.73 -10.73 -40.05
C GLY A 556 22.07 -11.38 -39.69
N PRO A 557 22.88 -10.75 -38.82
CA PRO A 557 22.59 -9.52 -38.07
C PRO A 557 22.58 -8.26 -38.93
N PHE A 558 21.60 -7.39 -38.72
CA PHE A 558 21.59 -6.01 -39.23
C PHE A 558 21.87 -5.04 -38.09
N PRO A 559 22.95 -4.23 -38.14
CA PRO A 559 23.24 -3.25 -37.08
C PRO A 559 22.11 -2.21 -36.91
N LEU A 560 21.79 -1.85 -35.67
CA LEU A 560 20.91 -0.74 -35.33
C LEU A 560 21.71 0.42 -34.74
N PHE A 561 21.73 0.57 -33.40
CA PHE A 561 22.43 1.62 -32.68
C PHE A 561 23.13 1.07 -31.42
N GLY A 562 24.06 1.86 -30.87
CA GLY A 562 24.85 1.55 -29.68
C GLY A 562 24.32 2.20 -28.40
N GLY A 563 25.12 2.15 -27.33
CA GLY A 563 24.77 2.74 -26.03
C GLY A 563 23.75 1.96 -25.22
N ALA A 564 23.54 0.68 -25.53
CA ALA A 564 22.63 -0.22 -24.83
C ALA A 564 23.33 -1.01 -23.72
N ARG A 565 22.63 -1.28 -22.61
CA ARG A 565 22.98 -2.30 -21.60
C ARG A 565 21.74 -3.09 -21.23
N GLY A 566 21.88 -4.14 -20.41
CA GLY A 566 20.72 -4.90 -19.93
C GLY A 566 19.94 -5.57 -21.05
N ASN A 567 18.64 -5.80 -20.86
CA ASN A 567 17.79 -6.44 -21.86
C ASN A 567 17.04 -5.44 -22.76
N PRO A 568 17.07 -5.60 -24.09
CA PRO A 568 16.16 -4.87 -24.97
C PRO A 568 14.74 -5.45 -24.86
N VAL A 569 13.73 -4.64 -25.17
CA VAL A 569 12.34 -5.07 -25.30
C VAL A 569 11.72 -4.42 -26.52
N LEU A 570 11.21 -5.26 -27.41
CA LEU A 570 10.58 -4.90 -28.67
C LEU A 570 9.10 -5.26 -28.59
N ILE A 571 8.24 -4.35 -29.01
CA ILE A 571 6.82 -4.63 -29.28
C ILE A 571 6.46 -4.14 -30.68
N GLN A 572 5.43 -4.75 -31.28
CA GLN A 572 4.72 -4.12 -32.39
C GLN A 572 3.50 -3.39 -31.83
N SER A 573 3.50 -2.07 -31.89
CA SER A 573 2.42 -1.22 -31.40
C SER A 573 1.26 -1.12 -32.39
N ARG A 574 0.16 -0.55 -31.92
CA ARG A 574 -0.99 -0.13 -32.74
C ARG A 574 -0.83 1.26 -33.36
N PHE A 575 0.36 1.88 -33.26
CA PHE A 575 0.64 3.14 -33.94
C PHE A 575 0.89 2.89 -35.42
N GLY A 576 0.32 3.73 -36.28
CA GLY A 576 0.38 3.54 -37.72
C GLY A 576 -0.55 2.45 -38.25
N SER A 577 -0.62 2.30 -39.57
CA SER A 577 -1.52 1.33 -40.22
C SER A 577 -0.97 -0.09 -40.21
N LYS A 578 0.36 -0.22 -40.32
CA LYS A 578 1.08 -1.50 -40.30
C LYS A 578 1.56 -1.90 -38.91
N GLY A 579 1.35 -1.04 -37.90
CA GLY A 579 1.84 -1.21 -36.53
C GLY A 579 3.35 -0.99 -36.45
N ASN A 580 3.78 0.10 -35.81
CA ASN A 580 5.19 0.44 -35.64
C ASN A 580 5.91 -0.51 -34.69
N PHE A 581 7.23 -0.59 -34.81
CA PHE A 581 8.03 -1.25 -33.77
C PHE A 581 8.44 -0.22 -32.74
N GLU A 582 8.27 -0.55 -31.46
CA GLU A 582 8.73 0.27 -30.34
C GLU A 582 9.79 -0.52 -29.59
N LEU A 583 10.93 0.11 -29.32
CA LEU A 583 12.10 -0.51 -28.72
C LEU A 583 12.55 0.29 -27.51
N ALA A 584 12.59 -0.36 -26.35
CA ALA A 584 13.19 0.17 -25.14
C ALA A 584 14.40 -0.69 -24.74
N VAL A 585 15.47 -0.06 -24.26
CA VAL A 585 16.64 -0.75 -23.71
C VAL A 585 17.30 0.09 -22.64
N PRO A 586 17.79 -0.48 -21.53
CA PRO A 586 18.55 0.28 -20.55
C PRO A 586 19.78 0.96 -21.19
N ALA A 587 20.11 2.17 -20.75
CA ALA A 587 21.21 2.92 -21.36
C ALA A 587 22.56 2.59 -20.70
N ALA A 588 23.61 2.37 -21.51
CA ALA A 588 24.95 2.00 -21.04
C ALA A 588 25.60 3.07 -20.16
N SER A 589 25.31 4.35 -20.43
CA SER A 589 25.83 5.50 -19.70
C SER A 589 24.78 6.61 -19.63
N GLY A 590 24.94 7.57 -18.71
CA GLY A 590 24.07 8.74 -18.58
C GLY A 590 22.71 8.49 -17.90
N GLY A 591 22.46 7.27 -17.39
CA GLY A 591 21.24 6.89 -16.68
C GLY A 591 19.99 6.77 -17.57
N GLY A 592 18.93 6.19 -17.00
CA GLY A 592 17.67 5.95 -17.70
C GLY A 592 17.74 4.84 -18.76
N PHE A 593 16.80 4.88 -19.71
CA PHE A 593 16.70 3.94 -20.83
C PHE A 593 16.68 4.69 -22.16
N LEU A 594 17.11 4.02 -23.23
CA LEU A 594 16.96 4.48 -24.61
C LEU A 594 15.63 3.96 -25.17
N PHE A 595 14.91 4.82 -25.85
CA PHE A 595 13.68 4.50 -26.56
C PHE A 595 13.80 4.92 -28.03
N ALA A 596 13.49 4.01 -28.94
CA ALA A 596 13.42 4.27 -30.37
C ALA A 596 12.20 3.56 -30.97
N TRP A 597 11.77 4.02 -32.13
CA TRP A 597 10.65 3.40 -32.85
C TRP A 597 10.93 3.31 -34.33
N ARG A 598 10.33 2.32 -35.02
CA ARG A 598 10.43 2.13 -36.47
C ARG A 598 9.09 2.46 -37.12
N ASN A 599 9.10 3.40 -38.07
CA ASN A 599 7.91 3.70 -38.85
C ASN A 599 7.67 2.59 -39.89
N ASN A 600 6.73 1.69 -39.62
CA ASN A 600 6.46 0.57 -40.52
C ASN A 600 5.55 0.95 -41.70
N ASP A 601 4.92 2.11 -41.68
CA ASP A 601 4.07 2.58 -42.77
C ASP A 601 4.89 3.07 -43.98
N VAL A 602 6.09 3.57 -43.73
CA VAL A 602 7.00 4.08 -44.77
C VAL A 602 7.78 2.91 -45.39
N PRO A 603 7.90 2.81 -46.74
CA PRO A 603 8.61 1.71 -47.40
C PRO A 603 10.05 1.50 -46.94
N ALA A 604 10.77 2.59 -46.62
CA ALA A 604 12.14 2.53 -46.11
C ALA A 604 12.25 2.00 -44.67
N MET A 605 11.12 1.87 -43.96
CA MET A 605 11.02 1.43 -42.57
C MET A 605 12.06 2.07 -41.63
N PRO A 606 12.17 3.42 -41.61
CA PRO A 606 13.23 4.09 -40.86
C PRO A 606 13.04 3.92 -39.35
N TRP A 607 14.14 3.70 -38.64
CA TRP A 607 14.21 3.85 -37.19
C TRP A 607 14.40 5.32 -36.82
N SER A 608 13.74 5.76 -35.75
CA SER A 608 14.01 7.04 -35.13
C SER A 608 15.40 7.06 -34.49
N ALA A 609 15.96 8.26 -34.29
CA ALA A 609 17.07 8.41 -33.36
C ALA A 609 16.62 7.96 -31.95
N PRO A 610 17.46 7.24 -31.18
CA PRO A 610 17.12 6.87 -29.82
C PRO A 610 17.04 8.10 -28.93
N MET A 611 15.94 8.24 -28.18
CA MET A 611 15.79 9.24 -27.14
C MET A 611 16.03 8.63 -25.76
N ARG A 612 16.57 9.42 -24.84
CA ARG A 612 16.79 8.99 -23.45
C ARG A 612 15.61 9.38 -22.58
N VAL A 613 15.16 8.44 -21.75
CA VAL A 613 14.03 8.62 -20.84
C VAL A 613 14.40 8.11 -19.45
N GLY A 614 13.88 8.77 -18.42
CA GLY A 614 14.10 8.38 -17.02
C GLY A 614 15.47 8.79 -16.49
N ARG A 615 15.79 8.25 -15.31
CA ARG A 615 17.02 8.55 -14.55
C ARG A 615 17.45 7.34 -13.74
N GLY A 616 18.64 7.41 -13.13
CA GLY A 616 19.22 6.32 -12.36
C GLY A 616 19.79 5.22 -13.24
N GLU A 617 20.51 4.29 -12.63
CA GLU A 617 21.09 3.15 -13.33
C GLU A 617 20.02 2.06 -13.51
N ILE A 618 19.37 2.05 -14.67
CA ILE A 618 18.43 0.98 -15.03
C ILE A 618 19.24 -0.23 -15.50
N GLU A 619 18.97 -1.38 -14.89
CA GLU A 619 19.67 -2.62 -15.23
C GLU A 619 18.85 -3.53 -16.16
N ALA A 620 17.53 -3.50 -16.02
CA ALA A 620 16.61 -4.30 -16.82
C ALA A 620 15.24 -3.61 -16.92
N LEU A 621 14.47 -3.93 -17.96
CA LEU A 621 13.14 -3.35 -18.16
C LEU A 621 12.19 -4.30 -18.89
N THR A 622 10.90 -3.94 -18.91
CA THR A 622 9.83 -4.56 -19.68
C THR A 622 8.90 -3.48 -20.24
N LEU A 623 8.30 -3.70 -21.41
CA LEU A 623 7.48 -2.73 -22.13
C LEU A 623 6.26 -3.44 -22.73
N ILE A 624 5.08 -2.85 -22.58
CA ILE A 624 3.86 -3.25 -23.27
C ILE A 624 3.15 -2.03 -23.87
N GLN A 625 2.21 -2.28 -24.77
CA GLN A 625 1.17 -1.29 -25.09
C GLN A 625 -0.13 -1.72 -24.39
N SER A 626 -0.66 -0.86 -23.52
CA SER A 626 -1.88 -1.14 -22.77
C SER A 626 -3.15 -0.70 -23.50
N SER A 627 -4.30 -1.10 -22.98
CA SER A 627 -5.62 -0.62 -23.40
C SER A 627 -5.96 0.80 -22.93
N PHE A 628 -5.08 1.47 -22.15
CA PHE A 628 -5.31 2.84 -21.69
C PHE A 628 -4.98 3.83 -22.80
N GLY A 629 -5.82 4.84 -23.01
CA GLY A 629 -5.64 5.78 -24.12
C GLY A 629 -5.93 5.18 -25.50
N THR A 630 -5.91 6.03 -26.53
CA THR A 630 -6.21 5.65 -27.91
C THR A 630 -5.08 6.15 -28.82
N PRO A 631 -4.38 5.27 -29.56
CA PRO A 631 -4.63 3.84 -29.73
C PRO A 631 -4.12 2.96 -28.58
N GLY A 632 -3.51 3.51 -27.53
CA GLY A 632 -2.98 2.76 -26.39
C GLY A 632 -1.65 3.33 -25.90
N ASN A 633 -1.52 3.50 -24.60
CA ASN A 633 -0.34 3.99 -23.91
C ASN A 633 0.76 2.94 -23.94
N LEU A 634 2.01 3.39 -23.84
CA LEU A 634 3.12 2.49 -23.57
C LEU A 634 3.34 2.42 -22.06
N GLU A 635 3.47 1.22 -21.51
CA GLU A 635 3.69 0.99 -20.09
C GLU A 635 5.02 0.27 -19.90
N LEU A 636 5.85 0.75 -18.99
CA LEU A 636 7.19 0.22 -18.77
C LEU A 636 7.48 0.05 -17.28
N ILE A 637 8.08 -1.09 -16.93
CA ILE A 637 8.65 -1.30 -15.60
C ILE A 637 10.15 -1.44 -15.76
N ALA A 638 10.90 -0.68 -14.97
CA ALA A 638 12.34 -0.69 -14.92
C ALA A 638 12.84 -1.15 -13.55
N ARG A 639 13.89 -1.98 -13.54
CA ARG A 639 14.63 -2.32 -12.32
C ARG A 639 15.83 -1.40 -12.15
N VAL A 640 15.94 -0.79 -10.97
CA VAL A 640 17.02 0.12 -10.56
C VAL A 640 17.66 -0.43 -9.28
N GLY A 641 18.76 -1.18 -9.36
CA GLY A 641 19.22 -1.97 -8.21
C GLY A 641 18.19 -3.06 -7.85
N ASP A 642 17.70 -3.10 -6.62
CA ASP A 642 16.76 -4.12 -6.14
C ASP A 642 15.28 -3.67 -6.12
N ARG A 643 14.97 -2.49 -6.66
CA ARG A 643 13.59 -1.94 -6.70
C ARG A 643 13.05 -1.85 -8.12
N LEU A 644 11.72 -1.68 -8.22
CA LEU A 644 11.00 -1.47 -9.47
C LEU A 644 10.37 -0.07 -9.53
N ASP A 645 10.58 0.62 -10.66
CA ASP A 645 9.91 1.87 -11.00
C ASP A 645 9.01 1.66 -12.23
N PHE A 646 7.79 2.18 -12.17
CA PHE A 646 6.81 2.20 -13.26
C PHE A 646 6.86 3.52 -14.02
N TYR A 647 6.75 3.42 -15.34
CA TYR A 647 6.70 4.51 -16.30
C TYR A 647 5.57 4.28 -17.27
N TRP A 648 5.00 5.36 -17.81
CA TRP A 648 4.05 5.24 -18.91
C TRP A 648 4.15 6.42 -19.86
N ARG A 649 3.88 6.18 -21.15
CA ARG A 649 3.82 7.19 -22.19
C ARG A 649 2.40 7.33 -22.69
N ASP A 650 1.86 8.55 -22.72
CA ASP A 650 0.56 8.77 -23.34
C ASP A 650 0.57 8.40 -24.84
N SER A 651 -0.59 8.04 -25.34
CA SER A 651 -0.77 7.63 -26.74
C SER A 651 -0.80 8.79 -27.74
N GLY A 652 -0.51 10.01 -27.28
CA GLY A 652 -0.52 11.23 -28.09
C GLY A 652 -1.70 12.16 -27.75
N PRO A 653 -1.64 13.42 -28.22
CA PRO A 653 -0.63 13.93 -29.16
C PRO A 653 0.71 14.34 -28.51
N ALA A 654 0.83 14.37 -27.19
CA ALA A 654 2.04 14.82 -26.50
C ALA A 654 3.15 13.76 -26.47
N PHE A 655 2.79 12.46 -26.42
CA PHE A 655 3.73 11.34 -26.31
C PHE A 655 4.71 11.48 -25.13
N ARG A 656 4.22 12.06 -24.04
CA ARG A 656 5.00 12.36 -22.85
C ARG A 656 5.18 11.10 -22.02
N TRP A 657 6.42 10.82 -21.65
CA TRP A 657 6.75 9.85 -20.62
C TRP A 657 6.51 10.44 -19.23
N ASN A 658 5.86 9.66 -18.38
CA ASN A 658 5.56 9.93 -16.98
C ASN A 658 6.28 8.91 -16.11
N GLY A 659 6.68 9.32 -14.90
CA GLY A 659 7.47 8.52 -13.96
C GLY A 659 8.89 9.09 -13.76
N PRO A 660 9.74 8.41 -12.97
CA PRO A 660 9.49 7.12 -12.31
C PRO A 660 8.46 7.21 -11.19
N PHE A 661 7.58 6.21 -11.12
CA PHE A 661 6.71 5.94 -9.97
C PHE A 661 7.18 4.65 -9.28
N PRO A 662 7.66 4.68 -8.04
CA PRO A 662 8.03 3.46 -7.32
C PRO A 662 6.84 2.49 -7.26
N ILE A 663 7.07 1.20 -7.52
CA ILE A 663 6.06 0.17 -7.32
C ILE A 663 5.95 -0.09 -5.80
N THR A 664 4.76 0.12 -5.27
CA THR A 664 4.42 -0.11 -3.86
C THR A 664 3.18 -1.00 -3.77
N THR A 665 3.09 -1.79 -2.70
CA THR A 665 1.93 -2.63 -2.39
C THR A 665 1.25 -2.14 -1.12
N LEU A 666 0.02 -2.60 -0.90
CA LEU A 666 -0.64 -2.44 0.40
C LEU A 666 0.11 -3.24 1.48
N PRO A 667 0.06 -2.80 2.75
CA PRO A 667 0.70 -3.47 3.88
C PRO A 667 0.16 -4.88 4.17
#